data_AF-A0A1S8BB69-F1
#
_entry.id   AF-A0A1S8BB69-F1
#
_cell.length_a   1.000
_cell.length_b   1.000
_cell.length_c   1.000
_cell.angle_alpha   90.00
_cell.angle_beta   90.00
_cell.angle_gamma   90.00
#
_symmetry.space_group_name_H-M   'P 1'
#
loop_
_entity.id
_entity.type
_entity.pdbx_description
1 polymer ?
#
loop_
_entity_poly.entity_id
_entity_poly.type
_entity_poly.pdbx_seq_one_letter_code
_entity_poly.pdbx_strand_id
1 'polypeptide(L)'
;MADKRKQPPSSSKQHGGQNGRDRKRAKTRDARAIAAQSTGTAFRNGEVDVDKFVKAHEYAIKALESGMQKARQGLTTRAFQGVPKELRRRTASHNVKRVPKRLRPRAAREMVEDNTPTVTARRRKPSGHMRLRLENAKKFQRFVSKVRAKKGKKKEEHGTAAGETKEADGMEVSVTPAENAIKTRKARVKSSNPKNPPVPPAKFRKRQLNKQWLPTHMFHTKRAHMTPALEPLWRFAIPLAPTMKCYRSTHRASVVRGAVAWDTSYMSTIGLSGAETHIQKLLTDFGVDNWGKRGQKWRDGTRTWEGWLYDKGGWPQKAIAPVTIVWCAKPKSEDVEMEGGPTEGVPKEKDRRHVLIRIHPSAFLELWDAIRKINPPVTMEDLRWEIGSIEITGPGATEALCGVLWPTAADDAEDSPGAVWKRLAPVTNIGTLPPNAVLGFEISDPRLHHPPRTVQLPTDSDSHSRLVNTCASWPLDRTQGPSALFTRKNRLDASRTLPSQKSINRRKTAAMPKAYPESLPTDPSIPILLSASRTPGPGNGTWTIFLPWKCVSPIWNSLMYYPLSTGANVRFGGLNQKRQLAFEAGLPFFPVDYPGTKAGQEWDVRETEKRKAEWERRPKGKRVQWESLKLAEGRTGEVGKGWACDWDALRIVDAASDTKPAFYQVPSFLAEEATSSRKTDEIPSPDLALTNVRITIIGRGAPTDCARIYRLPSADADLRRRWLALVPDPQTKSSARKKAAQLPRKPAPDAPERVQQAFLAASLLDVQASGKDYPSVPDKEDLIGFVTAGNYNLGEGRVTGVGNVLLKKLVEGMGVEKDEESLCIVRNAGEAVGRVAKWKIV
;
A
#
# COMPACT_ATOMS: atom_id res chain seq x y z
N MET A 1 -69.95 9.24 58.43
CA MET A 1 -71.14 9.71 57.72
C MET A 1 -70.91 9.59 56.23
N ALA A 2 -71.94 9.14 55.52
CA ALA A 2 -72.10 9.01 54.07
C ALA A 2 -71.23 7.99 53.33
N ASP A 3 -71.95 6.98 52.86
CA ASP A 3 -71.57 5.83 52.05
C ASP A 3 -72.16 6.02 50.63
N LYS A 4 -71.59 5.32 49.63
CA LYS A 4 -72.15 4.95 48.30
C LYS A 4 -72.13 5.91 47.08
N ARG A 5 -71.33 5.47 46.09
CA ARG A 5 -71.71 4.94 44.74
C ARG A 5 -71.28 5.71 43.45
N LYS A 6 -70.37 5.02 42.73
CA LYS A 6 -70.29 4.69 41.27
C LYS A 6 -69.85 5.73 40.24
N GLN A 7 -68.59 5.60 39.80
CA GLN A 7 -68.20 5.50 38.37
C GLN A 7 -67.11 4.40 38.17
N PRO A 8 -67.05 3.72 37.00
CA PRO A 8 -66.28 2.50 36.79
C PRO A 8 -64.79 2.75 36.44
N PRO A 9 -63.90 1.74 36.51
CA PRO A 9 -62.51 1.88 36.12
C PRO A 9 -62.39 1.93 34.59
N SER A 10 -61.91 3.05 34.03
CA SER A 10 -61.61 3.07 32.59
C SER A 10 -60.29 2.33 32.32
N SER A 11 -60.43 1.09 31.86
CA SER A 11 -59.38 0.37 31.16
C SER A 11 -59.01 1.11 29.87
N SER A 12 -57.72 1.38 29.63
CA SER A 12 -57.02 0.80 28.47
C SER A 12 -55.61 1.37 28.34
N LYS A 13 -54.66 0.45 28.15
CA LYS A 13 -53.29 0.69 27.72
C LYS A 13 -53.29 1.49 26.40
N GLN A 14 -52.93 2.77 26.44
CA GLN A 14 -52.47 3.45 25.23
C GLN A 14 -50.97 3.23 25.06
N HIS A 15 -50.64 2.15 24.36
CA HIS A 15 -49.41 2.07 23.60
C HIS A 15 -49.36 3.26 22.63
N GLY A 16 -48.45 4.21 22.87
CA GLY A 16 -48.06 5.25 21.91
C GLY A 16 -47.37 4.63 20.69
N GLY A 17 -48.16 3.94 19.87
CA GLY A 17 -47.77 3.50 18.54
C GLY A 17 -47.72 4.70 17.62
N GLN A 18 -46.53 5.12 17.23
CA GLN A 18 -46.38 5.94 16.02
C GLN A 18 -47.07 5.21 14.86
N ASN A 19 -48.13 5.81 14.34
CA ASN A 19 -49.02 5.26 13.33
C ASN A 19 -48.25 4.53 12.21
N GLY A 20 -48.58 3.26 11.99
CA GLY A 20 -48.03 2.45 10.89
C GLY A 20 -48.25 3.07 9.50
N ARG A 21 -49.23 3.98 9.37
CA ARG A 21 -49.54 4.76 8.16
C ARG A 21 -48.48 5.82 7.85
N ASP A 22 -48.00 6.58 8.82
CA ASP A 22 -46.97 7.61 8.62
C ASP A 22 -45.60 6.98 8.32
N ARG A 23 -45.36 5.80 8.89
CA ARG A 23 -44.16 4.99 8.67
C ARG A 23 -44.15 4.30 7.30
N LYS A 24 -45.31 3.89 6.77
CA LYS A 24 -45.47 3.52 5.36
C LYS A 24 -45.19 4.76 4.49
N ARG A 25 -45.78 5.93 4.78
CA ARG A 25 -45.61 7.16 3.98
C ARG A 25 -44.15 7.63 3.84
N ALA A 26 -43.35 7.65 4.91
CA ALA A 26 -41.94 8.07 4.82
C ALA A 26 -41.05 7.10 4.03
N LYS A 27 -41.27 5.78 4.14
CA LYS A 27 -40.60 4.73 3.34
C LYS A 27 -40.94 4.80 1.85
N THR A 28 -42.03 5.49 1.53
CA THR A 28 -42.67 5.49 0.22
C THR A 28 -42.42 6.79 -0.54
N ARG A 29 -42.02 7.87 0.15
CA ARG A 29 -41.89 9.22 -0.43
C ARG A 29 -40.59 9.40 -1.23
N ASP A 30 -39.44 8.93 -0.72
CA ASP A 30 -38.15 9.01 -1.43
C ASP A 30 -38.05 8.03 -2.62
N ALA A 31 -38.79 6.91 -2.58
CA ALA A 31 -38.82 5.92 -3.66
C ALA A 31 -39.80 6.28 -4.79
N ARG A 32 -40.61 7.34 -4.63
CA ARG A 32 -41.71 7.72 -5.54
C ARG A 32 -41.63 9.16 -6.07
N ALA A 33 -40.55 9.89 -5.83
CA ALA A 33 -40.34 11.17 -6.49
C ALA A 33 -39.99 10.93 -7.97
N ILE A 34 -41.01 10.87 -8.83
CA ILE A 34 -40.88 10.74 -10.28
C ILE A 34 -41.09 12.13 -10.87
N ALA A 35 -40.08 12.66 -11.57
CA ALA A 35 -40.23 13.90 -12.30
C ALA A 35 -41.20 13.66 -13.47
N ALA A 36 -42.32 14.40 -13.50
CA ALA A 36 -43.24 14.37 -14.62
C ALA A 36 -42.70 15.25 -15.76
N GLN A 37 -42.71 14.72 -16.99
CA GLN A 37 -42.46 15.51 -18.20
C GLN A 37 -43.79 16.04 -18.76
N SER A 38 -43.76 17.17 -19.45
CA SER A 38 -44.99 17.77 -20.00
C SER A 38 -45.48 16.98 -21.22
N THR A 39 -46.80 16.83 -21.33
CA THR A 39 -47.50 16.02 -22.34
C THR A 39 -48.00 16.85 -23.53
N GLY A 40 -47.56 18.11 -23.65
CA GLY A 40 -48.15 19.11 -24.53
C GLY A 40 -48.14 18.75 -26.03
N THR A 41 -47.26 17.84 -26.47
CA THR A 41 -47.15 17.40 -27.87
C THR A 41 -47.99 16.17 -28.22
N ALA A 42 -48.61 15.52 -27.22
CA ALA A 42 -49.39 14.30 -27.38
C ALA A 42 -50.88 14.54 -27.69
N PHE A 43 -51.35 15.79 -27.54
CA PHE A 43 -52.71 16.20 -27.83
C PHE A 43 -52.73 16.99 -29.15
N ARG A 44 -53.53 16.54 -30.12
CA ARG A 44 -53.80 17.28 -31.36
C ARG A 44 -55.31 17.36 -31.54
N ASN A 45 -55.86 18.57 -31.60
CA ASN A 45 -57.27 18.83 -31.92
C ASN A 45 -58.30 18.04 -31.08
N GLY A 46 -58.04 17.82 -29.79
CA GLY A 46 -58.95 17.07 -28.91
C GLY A 46 -58.83 15.55 -28.99
N GLU A 47 -58.01 15.02 -29.91
CA GLU A 47 -57.68 13.59 -30.01
C GLU A 47 -56.31 13.30 -29.39
N VAL A 48 -56.19 12.13 -28.74
CA VAL A 48 -54.96 11.67 -28.08
C VAL A 48 -54.21 10.76 -29.04
N ASP A 49 -53.01 11.18 -29.44
CA ASP A 49 -52.07 10.31 -30.15
C ASP A 49 -51.45 9.34 -29.15
N VAL A 50 -51.96 8.11 -29.09
CA VAL A 50 -51.58 7.09 -28.11
C VAL A 50 -50.08 6.79 -28.17
N ASP A 51 -49.47 6.78 -29.35
CA ASP A 51 -48.03 6.50 -29.50
C ASP A 51 -47.19 7.64 -28.90
N LYS A 52 -47.53 8.90 -29.22
CA LYS A 52 -46.83 10.06 -28.63
C LYS A 52 -47.09 10.20 -27.13
N PHE A 53 -48.29 9.87 -26.67
CA PHE A 53 -48.66 9.90 -25.25
C PHE A 53 -47.89 8.86 -24.44
N VAL A 54 -47.83 7.61 -24.91
CA VAL A 54 -47.06 6.54 -24.25
C VAL A 54 -45.56 6.87 -24.27
N LYS A 55 -45.03 7.40 -25.38
CA LYS A 55 -43.62 7.85 -25.46
C LYS A 55 -43.30 8.98 -24.48
N ALA A 56 -44.18 9.98 -24.35
CA ALA A 56 -44.02 11.05 -23.37
C ALA A 56 -44.05 10.54 -21.91
N HIS A 57 -44.78 9.44 -21.65
CA HIS A 57 -44.88 8.82 -20.33
C HIS A 57 -43.94 7.63 -20.10
N GLU A 58 -43.19 7.18 -21.11
CA GLU A 58 -42.35 5.99 -21.04
C GLU A 58 -41.33 6.07 -19.89
N TYR A 59 -40.69 7.23 -19.73
CA TYR A 59 -39.77 7.49 -18.63
C TYR A 59 -40.46 7.38 -17.26
N ALA A 60 -41.65 7.96 -17.12
CA ALA A 60 -42.42 7.94 -15.88
C ALA A 60 -42.89 6.51 -15.54
N ILE A 61 -43.35 5.75 -16.52
CA ILE A 61 -43.78 4.35 -16.37
C ILE A 61 -42.58 3.48 -15.95
N LYS A 62 -41.43 3.60 -16.64
CA LYS A 62 -40.20 2.87 -16.29
C LYS A 62 -39.67 3.27 -14.90
N ALA A 63 -39.74 4.55 -14.55
CA ALA A 63 -39.35 5.04 -13.23
C ALA A 63 -40.27 4.50 -12.13
N LEU A 64 -41.58 4.44 -12.38
CA LEU A 64 -42.57 3.85 -11.47
C LEU A 64 -42.32 2.36 -11.28
N GLU A 65 -42.11 1.61 -12.36
CA GLU A 65 -41.84 0.18 -12.29
C GLU A 65 -40.54 -0.10 -11.51
N SER A 66 -39.46 0.64 -11.81
CA SER A 66 -38.20 0.56 -11.06
C SER A 66 -38.40 0.91 -9.57
N GLY A 67 -39.20 1.93 -9.27
CA GLY A 67 -39.56 2.31 -7.90
C GLY A 67 -40.32 1.20 -7.17
N MET A 68 -41.29 0.56 -7.83
CA MET A 68 -42.05 -0.57 -7.30
C MET A 68 -41.15 -1.79 -7.03
N GLN A 69 -40.25 -2.13 -7.95
CA GLN A 69 -39.28 -3.20 -7.76
C GLN A 69 -38.33 -2.92 -6.58
N LYS A 70 -37.80 -1.69 -6.45
CA LYS A 70 -36.97 -1.26 -5.31
C LYS A 70 -37.73 -1.33 -3.99
N ALA A 71 -39.01 -0.92 -3.98
CA ALA A 71 -39.85 -0.99 -2.79
C ALA A 71 -40.12 -2.45 -2.36
N ARG A 72 -40.40 -3.34 -3.33
CA ARG A 72 -40.58 -4.78 -3.09
C ARG A 72 -39.29 -5.43 -2.54
N GLN A 73 -38.14 -5.10 -3.10
CA GLN A 73 -36.83 -5.53 -2.59
C GLN A 73 -36.54 -4.96 -1.18
N GLY A 74 -36.99 -3.74 -0.88
CA GLY A 74 -36.88 -3.13 0.45
C GLY A 74 -37.71 -3.81 1.54
N LEU A 75 -38.79 -4.52 1.15
CA LEU A 75 -39.63 -5.32 2.04
C LEU A 75 -39.02 -6.70 2.34
N THR A 76 -38.32 -7.31 1.37
CA THR A 76 -37.68 -8.63 1.52
C THR A 76 -36.28 -8.58 2.11
N THR A 77 -35.65 -7.41 2.18
CA THR A 77 -34.30 -7.24 2.72
C THR A 77 -34.32 -6.98 4.22
N ARG A 78 -33.54 -7.75 4.98
CA ARG A 78 -33.38 -7.54 6.43
C ARG A 78 -32.65 -6.25 6.74
N ALA A 79 -32.87 -5.67 7.92
CA ALA A 79 -32.27 -4.42 8.37
C ALA A 79 -30.74 -4.40 8.24
N PHE A 80 -30.07 -5.51 8.57
CA PHE A 80 -28.61 -5.63 8.45
C PHE A 80 -28.12 -5.83 7.01
N GLN A 81 -28.99 -6.25 6.09
CA GLN A 81 -28.69 -6.36 4.66
C GLN A 81 -28.85 -5.01 3.94
N GLY A 82 -29.63 -4.08 4.49
CA GLY A 82 -29.76 -2.71 3.97
C GLY A 82 -28.48 -1.88 4.05
N VAL A 83 -27.45 -2.35 4.77
CA VAL A 83 -26.13 -1.72 4.83
C VAL A 83 -25.27 -2.16 3.63
N PRO A 84 -24.44 -1.26 3.03
CA PRO A 84 -23.51 -1.62 1.96
C PRO A 84 -22.64 -2.84 2.30
N LYS A 85 -22.33 -3.68 1.30
CA LYS A 85 -21.63 -4.97 1.49
C LYS A 85 -20.37 -4.85 2.35
N GLU A 86 -19.57 -3.80 2.14
CA GLU A 86 -18.32 -3.52 2.87
C GLU A 86 -18.54 -3.22 4.38
N LEU A 87 -19.70 -2.65 4.72
CA LEU A 87 -20.07 -2.27 6.08
C LEU A 87 -20.87 -3.37 6.82
N ARG A 88 -21.32 -4.42 6.12
CA ARG A 88 -22.03 -5.55 6.73
C ARG A 88 -21.13 -6.28 7.73
N ARG A 89 -21.73 -6.76 8.82
CA ARG A 89 -21.04 -7.53 9.86
C ARG A 89 -21.82 -8.82 10.11
N ARG A 90 -21.13 -9.97 10.10
CA ARG A 90 -21.75 -11.29 10.33
C ARG A 90 -22.48 -11.37 11.68
N THR A 91 -21.94 -10.72 12.71
CA THR A 91 -22.53 -10.71 14.05
C THR A 91 -23.78 -9.82 14.18
N ALA A 92 -24.18 -9.10 13.13
CA ALA A 92 -25.40 -8.29 13.14
C ALA A 92 -26.68 -9.12 13.21
N SER A 93 -26.64 -10.40 12.82
CA SER A 93 -27.81 -11.30 12.88
C SER A 93 -28.27 -11.62 14.31
N HIS A 94 -27.37 -11.59 15.29
CA HIS A 94 -27.67 -11.89 16.70
C HIS A 94 -27.26 -10.76 17.66
N ASN A 95 -26.75 -9.63 17.13
CA ASN A 95 -26.37 -8.47 17.93
C ASN A 95 -26.72 -7.17 17.20
N VAL A 96 -27.87 -6.61 17.58
CA VAL A 96 -28.41 -5.33 17.07
C VAL A 96 -27.39 -4.19 17.10
N LYS A 97 -26.47 -4.15 18.09
CA LYS A 97 -25.51 -3.05 18.24
C LYS A 97 -24.48 -2.99 17.09
N ARG A 98 -24.37 -4.04 16.28
CA ARG A 98 -23.47 -4.12 15.11
C ARG A 98 -24.04 -3.45 13.84
N VAL A 99 -25.25 -2.92 13.92
CA VAL A 99 -25.91 -2.15 12.86
C VAL A 99 -25.95 -0.65 13.25
N PRO A 100 -25.90 0.30 12.28
CA PRO A 100 -26.01 1.74 12.57
C PRO A 100 -27.22 2.10 13.43
N LYS A 101 -27.08 3.12 14.30
CA LYS A 101 -28.12 3.53 15.27
C LYS A 101 -29.52 3.64 14.64
N ARG A 102 -29.63 4.26 13.46
CA ARG A 102 -30.89 4.44 12.71
C ARG A 102 -31.61 3.11 12.37
N LEU A 103 -30.85 2.04 12.14
CA LEU A 103 -31.37 0.73 11.75
C LEU A 103 -31.55 -0.22 12.95
N ARG A 104 -31.03 0.13 14.14
CA ARG A 104 -31.14 -0.71 15.34
C ARG A 104 -32.59 -1.01 15.76
N PRO A 105 -33.54 -0.05 15.75
CA PRO A 105 -34.93 -0.36 16.11
C PRO A 105 -35.59 -1.34 15.13
N ARG A 106 -35.19 -1.31 13.85
CA ARG A 106 -35.67 -2.27 12.84
C ARG A 106 -35.07 -3.64 13.08
N ALA A 107 -33.75 -3.72 13.23
CA ALA A 107 -33.04 -4.97 13.49
C ALA A 107 -33.47 -5.65 14.81
N ALA A 108 -33.76 -4.87 15.86
CA ALA A 108 -34.26 -5.41 17.12
C ALA A 108 -35.63 -6.09 16.97
N ARG A 109 -36.54 -5.48 16.19
CA ARG A 109 -37.87 -6.06 15.93
C ARG A 109 -37.76 -7.32 15.08
N GLU A 110 -37.01 -7.27 13.98
CA GLU A 110 -36.77 -8.44 13.12
C GLU A 110 -36.14 -9.60 13.93
N MET A 111 -35.19 -9.30 14.83
CA MET A 111 -34.58 -10.32 15.70
C MET A 111 -35.56 -10.98 16.68
N VAL A 112 -36.57 -10.24 17.16
CA VAL A 112 -37.64 -10.78 18.03
C VAL A 112 -38.62 -11.60 17.21
N GLU A 113 -39.03 -11.09 16.04
CA GLU A 113 -39.90 -11.82 15.09
C GLU A 113 -39.27 -13.16 14.65
N ASP A 114 -37.96 -13.19 14.45
CA ASP A 114 -37.18 -14.38 14.08
C ASP A 114 -36.83 -15.29 15.28
N ASN A 115 -37.24 -14.97 16.51
CA ASN A 115 -36.85 -15.67 17.74
C ASN A 115 -35.33 -15.93 17.85
N THR A 116 -34.50 -14.97 17.40
CA THR A 116 -33.04 -15.17 17.35
C THR A 116 -32.42 -15.29 18.75
N PRO A 117 -31.55 -16.29 19.00
CA PRO A 117 -30.91 -16.46 20.30
C PRO A 117 -29.93 -15.32 20.59
N THR A 118 -30.30 -14.42 21.51
CA THR A 118 -29.43 -13.32 21.95
C THR A 118 -28.45 -13.80 23.01
N VAL A 119 -27.20 -14.03 22.63
CA VAL A 119 -26.13 -14.38 23.59
C VAL A 119 -25.67 -13.11 24.31
N THR A 120 -26.17 -12.87 25.52
CA THR A 120 -25.66 -11.81 26.40
C THR A 120 -24.35 -12.25 27.07
N ALA A 121 -23.40 -11.32 27.21
CA ALA A 121 -22.07 -11.63 27.77
C ALA A 121 -22.13 -12.21 29.20
N ARG A 122 -23.16 -11.85 29.98
CA ARG A 122 -23.40 -12.37 31.34
C ARG A 122 -23.78 -13.85 31.39
N ARG A 123 -24.37 -14.39 30.31
CA ARG A 123 -24.77 -15.80 30.22
C ARG A 123 -23.70 -16.72 29.62
N ARG A 124 -22.52 -16.20 29.27
CA ARG A 124 -21.42 -16.99 28.70
C ARG A 124 -20.68 -17.74 29.81
N LYS A 125 -20.73 -19.08 29.80
CA LYS A 125 -19.85 -19.91 30.63
C LYS A 125 -18.38 -19.62 30.23
N PRO A 126 -17.45 -19.47 31.18
CA PRO A 126 -16.04 -19.26 30.85
C PRO A 126 -15.51 -20.46 30.06
N SER A 127 -14.87 -20.22 28.92
CA SER A 127 -14.14 -21.26 28.18
C SER A 127 -13.10 -21.93 29.08
N GLY A 128 -12.76 -23.20 28.85
CA GLY A 128 -11.74 -23.93 29.62
C GLY A 128 -10.42 -23.15 29.74
N HIS A 129 -9.99 -22.49 28.66
CA HIS A 129 -8.79 -21.64 28.67
C HIS A 129 -8.93 -20.39 29.55
N MET A 130 -10.15 -19.85 29.68
CA MET A 130 -10.46 -18.72 30.55
C MET A 130 -10.54 -19.17 32.02
N ARG A 131 -11.07 -20.37 32.30
CA ARG A 131 -11.02 -20.98 33.63
C ARG A 131 -9.58 -21.14 34.11
N LEU A 132 -8.71 -21.73 33.28
CA LEU A 132 -7.29 -21.91 33.60
C LEU A 132 -6.56 -20.57 33.83
N ARG A 133 -6.89 -19.53 33.05
CA ARG A 133 -6.36 -18.17 33.32
C ARG A 133 -6.84 -17.58 34.63
N LEU A 134 -8.13 -17.72 34.95
CA LEU A 134 -8.69 -17.24 36.21
C LEU A 134 -8.07 -17.98 37.40
N GLU A 135 -7.87 -19.29 37.26
CA GLU A 135 -7.19 -20.11 38.27
C GLU A 135 -5.73 -19.69 38.44
N ASN A 136 -4.99 -19.49 37.34
CA ASN A 136 -3.61 -18.98 37.39
C ASN A 136 -3.55 -17.58 37.99
N ALA A 137 -4.49 -16.69 37.66
CA ALA A 137 -4.57 -15.36 38.25
C ALA A 137 -4.84 -15.43 39.77
N LYS A 138 -5.73 -16.33 40.22
CA LYS A 138 -5.96 -16.58 41.65
C LYS A 138 -4.71 -17.15 42.33
N LYS A 139 -4.01 -18.11 41.70
CA LYS A 139 -2.73 -18.66 42.19
C LYS A 139 -1.69 -17.55 42.32
N PHE A 140 -1.61 -16.65 41.33
CA PHE A 140 -0.69 -15.52 41.34
C PHE A 140 -1.05 -14.48 42.41
N GLN A 141 -2.33 -14.15 42.59
CA GLN A 141 -2.79 -13.28 43.67
C GLN A 141 -2.45 -13.86 45.05
N ARG A 142 -2.69 -15.17 45.25
CA ARG A 142 -2.31 -15.88 46.48
C ARG A 142 -0.79 -15.89 46.69
N PHE A 143 -0.01 -16.02 45.62
CA PHE A 143 1.44 -15.93 45.69
C PHE A 143 1.89 -14.53 46.10
N VAL A 144 1.35 -13.49 45.46
CA VAL A 144 1.66 -12.08 45.79
C VAL A 144 1.26 -11.74 47.22
N SER A 145 0.09 -12.19 47.70
CA SER A 145 -0.31 -11.97 49.09
C SER A 145 0.60 -12.69 50.08
N LYS A 146 1.04 -13.93 49.78
CA LYS A 146 2.04 -14.66 50.59
C LYS A 146 3.40 -13.96 50.61
N VAL A 147 3.87 -13.45 49.48
CA VAL A 147 5.14 -12.69 49.40
C VAL A 147 5.03 -11.38 50.19
N ARG A 148 3.91 -10.66 50.08
CA ARG A 148 3.64 -9.46 50.90
C ARG A 148 3.60 -9.78 52.39
N ALA A 149 2.94 -10.87 52.79
CA ALA A 149 2.90 -11.31 54.18
C ALA A 149 4.28 -11.71 54.71
N LYS A 150 5.10 -12.43 53.93
CA LYS A 150 6.51 -12.72 54.29
C LYS A 150 7.37 -11.46 54.40
N LYS A 151 7.17 -10.48 53.52
CA LYS A 151 7.87 -9.19 53.58
C LYS A 151 7.41 -8.34 54.77
N GLY A 152 6.12 -8.43 55.13
CA GLY A 152 5.55 -7.83 56.35
C GLY A 152 6.15 -8.44 57.61
N LYS A 153 6.17 -9.78 57.72
CA LYS A 153 6.81 -10.49 58.84
C LYS A 153 8.31 -10.19 58.98
N LYS A 154 9.06 -10.12 57.87
CA LYS A 154 10.46 -9.65 57.89
C LYS A 154 10.63 -8.19 58.31
N LYS A 155 9.59 -7.36 58.18
CA LYS A 155 9.57 -5.96 58.64
C LYS A 155 9.18 -5.87 60.12
N GLU A 156 8.40 -6.82 60.62
CA GLU A 156 8.08 -6.97 62.05
C GLU A 156 9.26 -7.59 62.84
N GLU A 157 9.99 -8.54 62.25
CA GLU A 157 11.22 -9.10 62.85
C GLU A 157 12.40 -8.10 62.86
N HIS A 158 12.33 -7.04 62.05
CA HIS A 158 13.30 -5.95 62.01
C HIS A 158 12.61 -4.59 62.14
N GLY A 159 12.26 -4.20 63.37
CA GLY A 159 12.02 -2.78 63.67
C GLY A 159 11.31 -2.47 64.98
N THR A 160 12.05 -2.34 66.07
CA THR A 160 11.73 -1.34 67.10
C THR A 160 12.40 -0.01 66.72
N ALA A 161 11.66 0.88 66.04
CA ALA A 161 11.76 2.34 66.18
C ALA A 161 10.73 3.05 65.26
N ALA A 162 9.68 3.56 65.92
CA ALA A 162 8.87 4.76 65.64
C ALA A 162 8.39 5.13 64.21
N GLY A 163 7.05 5.26 64.09
CA GLY A 163 6.45 6.50 63.61
C GLY A 163 5.64 6.46 62.30
N GLU A 164 4.35 6.75 62.45
CA GLU A 164 3.36 7.21 61.45
C GLU A 164 2.58 6.20 60.60
N THR A 165 1.31 6.11 60.99
CA THR A 165 0.13 5.60 60.28
C THR A 165 -0.20 6.43 59.04
N LYS A 166 -0.16 5.81 57.85
CA LYS A 166 -0.91 6.26 56.66
C LYS A 166 -1.71 5.10 56.08
N GLU A 167 -3.00 5.37 55.89
CA GLU A 167 -4.03 4.47 55.38
C GLU A 167 -3.66 3.86 54.02
N ALA A 168 -4.05 2.60 53.89
CA ALA A 168 -3.85 1.79 52.71
C ALA A 168 -4.95 2.08 51.67
N ASP A 169 -4.64 2.90 50.67
CA ASP A 169 -5.37 2.92 49.41
C ASP A 169 -4.41 2.83 48.21
N GLY A 170 -4.80 2.02 47.22
CA GLY A 170 -4.20 1.90 45.89
C GLY A 170 -2.67 1.85 45.76
N MET A 171 -2.06 0.65 45.79
CA MET A 171 -0.71 0.46 45.26
C MET A 171 -0.71 0.53 43.73
N GLU A 172 -0.71 1.75 43.16
CA GLU A 172 0.09 2.00 41.98
C GLU A 172 1.55 1.74 42.38
N VAL A 173 2.23 0.87 41.65
CA VAL A 173 3.70 0.83 41.70
C VAL A 173 4.17 2.06 40.94
N SER A 174 4.09 3.23 41.58
CA SER A 174 5.00 4.32 41.27
C SER A 174 6.37 3.83 41.73
N VAL A 175 7.22 3.48 40.75
CA VAL A 175 8.66 3.50 41.00
C VAL A 175 8.98 4.98 41.17
N THR A 176 8.97 5.48 42.40
CA THR A 176 9.67 6.72 42.70
C THR A 176 11.13 6.49 42.27
N PRO A 177 11.68 7.30 41.35
CA PRO A 177 13.09 7.24 41.06
C PRO A 177 13.80 7.51 42.38
N ALA A 178 14.65 6.59 42.84
CA ALA A 178 15.57 6.94 43.91
C ALA A 178 16.33 8.20 43.48
N GLU A 179 16.36 9.24 44.31
CA GLU A 179 17.00 10.52 44.02
C GLU A 179 18.52 10.39 43.83
N ASN A 180 19.08 9.23 44.13
CA ASN A 180 20.42 8.81 43.73
C ASN A 180 20.35 7.85 42.53
N ALA A 181 19.63 8.24 41.47
CA ALA A 181 19.84 7.65 40.17
C ALA A 181 21.30 7.94 39.81
N ILE A 182 22.14 6.89 39.88
CA ILE A 182 23.47 6.89 39.26
C ILE A 182 23.30 7.64 37.95
N LYS A 183 23.93 8.80 37.81
CA LYS A 183 23.97 9.55 36.55
C LYS A 183 24.72 8.65 35.59
N THR A 184 24.03 7.65 35.04
CA THR A 184 24.58 6.79 34.01
C THR A 184 24.95 7.75 32.91
N ARG A 185 26.26 7.89 32.65
CA ARG A 185 26.77 8.71 31.55
C ARG A 185 25.87 8.48 30.34
N LYS A 186 25.45 9.55 29.64
CA LYS A 186 24.70 9.43 28.37
C LYS A 186 25.39 8.34 27.57
N ALA A 187 24.71 7.21 27.35
CA ALA A 187 25.36 6.04 26.76
C ALA A 187 25.95 6.47 25.42
N ARG A 188 27.30 6.47 25.33
CA ARG A 188 27.99 6.68 24.06
C ARG A 188 27.49 5.60 23.12
N VAL A 189 26.82 6.02 22.05
CA VAL A 189 26.27 5.09 21.06
C VAL A 189 27.46 4.42 20.39
N LYS A 190 27.54 3.09 20.45
CA LYS A 190 28.44 2.32 19.58
C LYS A 190 27.85 2.40 18.16
N SER A 191 28.23 3.45 17.43
CA SER A 191 27.67 3.87 16.13
C SER A 191 27.93 2.89 14.97
N SER A 192 28.75 1.85 15.15
CA SER A 192 29.14 0.95 14.04
C SER A 192 28.34 -0.36 13.93
N ASN A 193 27.49 -0.69 14.91
CA ASN A 193 26.74 -1.96 14.91
C ASN A 193 25.24 -1.75 14.63
N PRO A 194 24.59 -2.65 13.85
CA PRO A 194 23.15 -2.63 13.65
C PRO A 194 22.40 -2.71 15.00
N LYS A 195 21.31 -1.95 15.13
CA LYS A 195 20.48 -1.95 16.35
C LYS A 195 19.61 -3.20 16.42
N ASN A 196 19.55 -3.78 17.62
CA ASN A 196 18.59 -4.82 17.94
C ASN A 196 17.16 -4.25 17.99
N PRO A 197 16.14 -5.05 17.64
CA PRO A 197 14.75 -4.62 17.72
C PRO A 197 14.35 -4.24 19.16
N PRO A 198 13.42 -3.30 19.32
CA PRO A 198 12.96 -2.86 20.64
C PRO A 198 12.24 -4.00 21.35
N VAL A 199 12.50 -4.14 22.65
CA VAL A 199 11.90 -5.20 23.47
C VAL A 199 10.38 -4.99 23.55
N PRO A 200 9.56 -5.91 23.04
CA PRO A 200 8.12 -5.77 23.10
C PRO A 200 7.61 -6.01 24.53
N PRO A 201 6.37 -5.58 24.85
CA PRO A 201 5.72 -5.90 26.11
C PRO A 201 5.73 -7.40 26.39
N ALA A 202 5.89 -7.81 27.65
CA ALA A 202 6.10 -9.21 28.05
C ALA A 202 5.10 -10.21 27.42
N LYS A 203 3.82 -9.81 27.32
CA LYS A 203 2.74 -10.59 26.69
C LYS A 203 3.02 -10.97 25.22
N PHE A 204 3.78 -10.15 24.50
CA PHE A 204 4.05 -10.31 23.08
C PHE A 204 5.47 -10.81 22.77
N ARG A 205 6.37 -10.86 23.76
CA ARG A 205 7.77 -11.32 23.58
C ARG A 205 7.87 -12.68 22.90
N LYS A 206 7.18 -13.70 23.44
CA LYS A 206 7.17 -15.06 22.84
C LYS A 206 6.62 -15.10 21.42
N ARG A 207 5.78 -14.14 21.02
CA ARG A 207 5.18 -14.08 19.68
C ARG A 207 6.04 -13.36 18.65
N GLN A 208 7.08 -12.66 19.12
CA GLN A 208 7.98 -11.83 18.31
C GLN A 208 9.43 -12.35 18.33
N LEU A 209 9.64 -13.63 18.65
CA LEU A 209 10.97 -14.23 18.69
C LEU A 209 11.64 -14.21 17.31
N ASN A 210 10.96 -14.73 16.29
CA ASN A 210 11.51 -14.85 14.93
C ASN A 210 11.14 -13.66 14.04
N LYS A 211 10.21 -12.81 14.49
CA LYS A 211 9.63 -11.75 13.66
C LYS A 211 9.29 -10.52 14.48
N GLN A 212 9.55 -9.36 13.90
CA GLN A 212 9.16 -8.09 14.48
C GLN A 212 7.79 -7.64 13.99
N TRP A 213 7.03 -7.02 14.89
CA TRP A 213 5.73 -6.44 14.54
C TRP A 213 5.89 -4.98 14.10
N LEU A 214 5.24 -4.64 12.99
CA LEU A 214 5.04 -3.24 12.59
C LEU A 214 4.22 -2.47 13.65
N PRO A 215 4.32 -1.14 13.73
CA PRO A 215 3.57 -0.33 14.69
C PRO A 215 2.06 -0.58 14.62
N THR A 216 1.56 -0.88 13.42
CA THR A 216 0.13 -1.12 13.13
C THR A 216 -0.24 -2.61 13.08
N HIS A 217 0.63 -3.52 13.54
CA HIS A 217 0.42 -4.97 13.42
C HIS A 217 -0.94 -5.44 13.98
N MET A 218 -1.40 -4.88 15.09
CA MET A 218 -2.70 -5.21 15.70
C MET A 218 -3.90 -4.75 14.84
N PHE A 219 -3.72 -3.75 14.00
CA PHE A 219 -4.73 -3.32 13.03
C PHE A 219 -4.78 -4.31 11.86
N HIS A 220 -3.61 -4.61 11.28
CA HIS A 220 -3.46 -5.46 10.11
C HIS A 220 -3.82 -6.92 10.37
N THR A 221 -3.35 -7.54 11.45
CA THR A 221 -3.71 -8.92 11.82
C THR A 221 -5.21 -9.20 11.91
N LYS A 222 -6.03 -8.17 12.16
CA LYS A 222 -7.49 -8.30 12.25
C LYS A 222 -8.20 -8.12 10.91
N ARG A 223 -7.50 -7.67 9.86
CA ARG A 223 -8.10 -7.17 8.61
C ARG A 223 -7.39 -7.66 7.34
N ALA A 224 -6.17 -8.15 7.46
CA ALA A 224 -5.29 -8.58 6.38
C ALA A 224 -4.76 -10.00 6.66
N HIS A 225 -4.43 -10.70 5.57
CA HIS A 225 -3.58 -11.88 5.62
C HIS A 225 -2.15 -11.43 5.87
N MET A 226 -1.52 -11.99 6.91
CA MET A 226 -0.15 -11.68 7.30
C MET A 226 0.80 -12.76 6.80
N THR A 227 2.10 -12.46 6.78
CA THR A 227 3.14 -13.48 6.58
C THR A 227 3.04 -14.60 7.64
N PRO A 228 3.37 -15.85 7.28
CA PRO A 228 3.45 -16.95 8.23
C PRO A 228 4.39 -16.63 9.40
N ALA A 229 4.17 -17.27 10.56
CA ALA A 229 4.93 -16.93 11.75
C ALA A 229 6.38 -17.41 11.75
N LEU A 230 6.65 -18.53 11.08
CA LEU A 230 7.98 -19.12 10.96
C LEU A 230 8.75 -18.59 9.74
N GLU A 231 8.03 -18.03 8.75
CA GLU A 231 8.59 -17.48 7.51
C GLU A 231 8.24 -15.99 7.38
N PRO A 232 8.80 -15.12 8.24
CA PRO A 232 8.59 -13.69 8.11
C PRO A 232 9.34 -13.14 6.89
N LEU A 233 8.70 -12.22 6.15
CA LEU A 233 9.39 -11.47 5.10
C LEU A 233 10.28 -10.42 5.75
N TRP A 234 11.57 -10.46 5.42
CA TRP A 234 12.58 -9.51 5.89
C TRP A 234 12.63 -9.35 7.42
N ARG A 235 12.36 -10.44 8.16
CA ARG A 235 12.23 -10.48 9.63
C ARG A 235 11.05 -9.69 10.20
N PHE A 236 10.10 -9.28 9.37
CA PHE A 236 8.87 -8.58 9.77
C PHE A 236 7.61 -9.42 9.54
N ALA A 237 6.59 -9.16 10.37
CA ALA A 237 5.24 -9.63 10.13
C ALA A 237 4.46 -8.62 9.26
N ILE A 238 4.54 -8.78 7.93
CA ILE A 238 4.03 -7.84 6.93
C ILE A 238 2.62 -8.24 6.45
N PRO A 239 1.70 -7.29 6.24
CA PRO A 239 0.41 -7.57 5.60
C PRO A 239 0.59 -7.87 4.11
N LEU A 240 0.16 -9.06 3.67
CA LEU A 240 0.23 -9.48 2.26
C LEU A 240 -0.94 -8.92 1.45
N ALA A 241 -2.17 -9.11 1.93
CA ALA A 241 -3.38 -8.62 1.28
C ALA A 241 -4.53 -8.41 2.28
N PRO A 242 -5.41 -7.42 2.08
CA PRO A 242 -6.67 -7.33 2.82
C PRO A 242 -7.51 -8.61 2.67
N THR A 243 -8.29 -8.92 3.71
CA THR A 243 -9.25 -10.05 3.69
C THR A 243 -10.39 -9.84 2.68
N MET A 244 -10.69 -8.60 2.31
CA MET A 244 -11.63 -8.28 1.24
C MET A 244 -10.93 -8.38 -0.11
N LYS A 245 -11.59 -9.01 -1.09
CA LYS A 245 -11.15 -9.00 -2.49
C LYS A 245 -11.11 -7.56 -2.98
N CYS A 246 -9.91 -7.06 -3.26
CA CYS A 246 -9.70 -5.63 -3.52
C CYS A 246 -9.00 -5.30 -4.83
N TYR A 247 -8.66 -6.26 -5.69
CA TYR A 247 -7.91 -6.00 -6.94
C TYR A 247 -8.47 -4.82 -7.76
N ARG A 248 -9.74 -4.87 -8.17
CA ARG A 248 -10.39 -3.78 -8.92
C ARG A 248 -10.69 -2.53 -8.09
N SER A 249 -10.86 -2.66 -6.77
CA SER A 249 -11.14 -1.51 -5.91
C SER A 249 -9.87 -0.73 -5.58
N THR A 250 -8.72 -1.40 -5.52
CA THR A 250 -7.40 -0.79 -5.34
C THR A 250 -7.09 0.07 -6.56
N HIS A 251 -7.18 -0.48 -7.78
CA HIS A 251 -7.01 0.28 -9.02
C HIS A 251 -7.93 1.52 -9.08
N ARG A 252 -9.22 1.33 -8.78
CA ARG A 252 -10.17 2.46 -8.74
C ARG A 252 -9.83 3.51 -7.69
N ALA A 253 -9.34 3.09 -6.52
CA ALA A 253 -8.99 3.98 -5.43
C ALA A 253 -7.66 4.72 -5.67
N SER A 254 -6.71 4.12 -6.39
CA SER A 254 -5.43 4.75 -6.72
C SER A 254 -5.50 5.64 -7.97
N VAL A 255 -6.34 5.29 -8.96
CA VAL A 255 -6.36 6.01 -10.26
C VAL A 255 -7.56 6.95 -10.38
N VAL A 256 -8.77 6.47 -10.06
CA VAL A 256 -10.01 7.17 -10.42
C VAL A 256 -10.50 8.08 -9.31
N ARG A 257 -10.80 7.51 -8.14
CA ARG A 257 -11.32 8.24 -6.98
C ARG A 257 -11.02 7.51 -5.69
N GLY A 258 -10.42 8.22 -4.74
CA GLY A 258 -10.12 7.70 -3.43
C GLY A 258 -8.64 7.76 -3.08
N ALA A 259 -8.23 6.99 -2.08
CA ALA A 259 -6.84 6.80 -1.74
C ALA A 259 -6.61 5.40 -1.16
N VAL A 260 -5.39 4.89 -1.34
CA VAL A 260 -4.90 3.65 -0.74
C VAL A 260 -3.65 3.96 0.05
N ALA A 261 -3.55 3.47 1.29
CA ALA A 261 -2.39 3.64 2.16
C ALA A 261 -1.72 2.31 2.52
N TRP A 262 -0.42 2.34 2.77
CA TRP A 262 0.40 1.20 3.19
C TRP A 262 1.25 1.58 4.41
N ASP A 263 1.39 0.65 5.35
CA ASP A 263 2.40 0.76 6.41
C ASP A 263 3.72 0.21 5.85
N THR A 264 4.62 1.12 5.49
CA THR A 264 5.95 0.83 4.96
C THR A 264 7.05 0.97 6.00
N SER A 265 6.70 0.90 7.30
CA SER A 265 7.69 0.97 8.39
C SER A 265 8.70 -0.19 8.38
N TYR A 266 8.51 -1.23 7.57
CA TYR A 266 9.53 -2.25 7.33
C TYR A 266 10.71 -1.75 6.46
N MET A 267 10.56 -0.62 5.76
CA MET A 267 11.67 -0.02 5.00
C MET A 267 12.75 0.48 5.96
N SER A 268 13.99 0.11 5.67
CA SER A 268 15.11 0.44 6.54
C SER A 268 15.57 1.88 6.30
N THR A 269 15.92 2.58 7.37
CA THR A 269 16.49 3.92 7.31
C THR A 269 17.85 3.93 7.98
N ILE A 270 18.87 4.45 7.28
CA ILE A 270 20.23 4.66 7.78
C ILE A 270 20.42 6.17 7.93
N GLY A 271 20.86 6.62 9.10
CA GLY A 271 21.27 8.00 9.35
C GLY A 271 22.78 8.16 9.15
N LEU A 272 23.20 9.16 8.39
CA LEU A 272 24.59 9.57 8.26
C LEU A 272 24.76 10.98 8.83
N SER A 273 25.85 11.21 9.56
CA SER A 273 26.21 12.53 10.07
C SER A 273 27.73 12.76 10.00
N GLY A 274 28.13 13.89 9.45
CA GLY A 274 29.54 14.24 9.22
C GLY A 274 29.67 15.52 8.40
N ALA A 275 30.90 15.85 8.00
CA ALA A 275 31.15 16.95 7.08
C ALA A 275 30.53 16.66 5.70
N GLU A 276 30.02 17.69 5.02
CA GLU A 276 29.36 17.56 3.71
C GLU A 276 30.27 16.89 2.67
N THR A 277 31.55 17.28 2.64
CA THR A 277 32.55 16.74 1.71
C THR A 277 32.77 15.24 1.88
N HIS A 278 32.80 14.75 3.12
CA HIS A 278 32.98 13.33 3.42
C HIS A 278 31.73 12.51 3.08
N ILE A 279 30.53 13.04 3.35
CA ILE A 279 29.27 12.39 2.98
C ILE A 279 29.13 12.34 1.45
N GLN A 280 29.46 13.44 0.77
CA GLN A 280 29.47 13.49 -0.69
C GLN A 280 30.42 12.45 -1.28
N LYS A 281 31.67 12.41 -0.83
CA LYS A 281 32.65 11.40 -1.27
C LYS A 281 32.14 9.97 -1.04
N LEU A 282 31.55 9.71 0.13
CA LEU A 282 30.96 8.41 0.42
C LEU A 282 29.84 8.06 -0.57
N LEU A 283 28.90 8.98 -0.82
CA LEU A 283 27.80 8.74 -1.75
C LEU A 283 28.29 8.57 -3.20
N THR A 284 29.31 9.35 -3.63
CA THR A 284 29.97 9.16 -4.92
C THR A 284 30.60 7.77 -5.06
N ASP A 285 31.26 7.27 -4.01
CA ASP A 285 31.85 5.92 -4.00
C ASP A 285 30.78 4.82 -4.26
N PHE A 286 29.52 5.05 -3.88
CA PHE A 286 28.38 4.14 -4.11
C PHE A 286 27.58 4.44 -5.41
N GLY A 287 28.11 5.30 -6.30
CA GLY A 287 27.51 5.58 -7.60
C GLY A 287 26.46 6.70 -7.61
N VAL A 288 26.37 7.53 -6.55
CA VAL A 288 25.52 8.73 -6.57
C VAL A 288 26.19 9.82 -7.40
N ASP A 289 25.48 10.32 -8.41
CA ASP A 289 25.92 11.34 -9.34
C ASP A 289 25.18 12.68 -9.14
N ASN A 290 25.31 13.60 -10.09
CA ASN A 290 24.56 14.88 -10.11
C ASN A 290 24.85 15.85 -8.94
N TRP A 291 26.12 16.01 -8.57
CA TRP A 291 26.57 16.94 -7.51
C TRP A 291 26.62 18.43 -7.90
N GLY A 292 26.49 18.74 -9.19
CA GLY A 292 26.52 20.11 -9.73
C GLY A 292 25.28 20.95 -9.37
N LYS A 293 25.03 22.02 -10.14
CA LYS A 293 23.90 22.95 -9.91
C LYS A 293 22.52 22.24 -9.95
N ARG A 294 22.36 21.24 -10.82
CA ARG A 294 21.13 20.43 -10.90
C ARG A 294 20.82 19.70 -9.58
N GLY A 295 21.85 19.38 -8.81
CA GLY A 295 21.73 18.70 -7.52
C GLY A 295 21.61 19.60 -6.30
N GLN A 296 21.65 20.92 -6.46
CA GLN A 296 21.69 21.83 -5.33
C GLN A 296 20.45 21.69 -4.42
N LYS A 297 19.26 21.59 -4.99
CA LYS A 297 18.00 21.52 -4.22
C LYS A 297 17.91 20.28 -3.33
N TRP A 298 18.36 19.11 -3.78
CA TRP A 298 18.32 17.91 -2.95
C TRP A 298 19.42 17.93 -1.89
N ARG A 299 20.59 18.52 -2.18
CA ARG A 299 21.65 18.78 -1.18
C ARG A 299 21.25 19.81 -0.14
N ASP A 300 20.43 20.79 -0.50
CA ASP A 300 19.87 21.77 0.42
C ASP A 300 18.71 21.19 1.25
N GLY A 301 18.30 19.94 1.02
CA GLY A 301 17.30 19.23 1.81
C GLY A 301 15.85 19.52 1.45
N THR A 302 15.59 20.24 0.35
CA THR A 302 14.23 20.56 -0.13
C THR A 302 13.71 19.55 -1.15
N ARG A 303 14.57 18.65 -1.63
CA ARG A 303 14.24 17.55 -2.56
C ARG A 303 14.82 16.22 -2.11
N THR A 304 14.18 15.13 -2.51
CA THR A 304 14.75 13.78 -2.40
C THR A 304 15.57 13.42 -3.63
N TRP A 305 16.61 12.62 -3.43
CA TRP A 305 17.29 11.92 -4.51
C TRP A 305 16.79 10.48 -4.53
N GLU A 306 16.41 9.98 -5.69
CA GLU A 306 15.95 8.60 -5.91
C GLU A 306 16.84 8.00 -6.98
N GLY A 307 17.44 6.84 -6.69
CA GLY A 307 18.38 6.20 -7.62
C GLY A 307 18.93 4.90 -7.07
N TRP A 308 19.80 4.26 -7.84
CA TRP A 308 20.44 3.00 -7.48
C TRP A 308 21.76 3.22 -6.76
N LEU A 309 22.05 2.41 -5.74
CA LEU A 309 23.37 2.31 -5.14
C LEU A 309 24.08 1.05 -5.62
N TYR A 310 25.40 1.16 -5.75
CA TYR A 310 26.31 0.12 -6.21
C TYR A 310 27.42 -0.08 -5.19
N ASP A 311 28.01 -1.28 -5.14
CA ASP A 311 29.23 -1.49 -4.37
C ASP A 311 30.36 -0.58 -4.88
N LYS A 312 31.35 -0.28 -4.04
CA LYS A 312 32.43 0.66 -4.38
C LYS A 312 33.19 0.20 -5.62
N GLY A 313 33.22 1.03 -6.66
CA GLY A 313 33.83 0.70 -7.96
C GLY A 313 33.12 -0.44 -8.71
N GLY A 314 31.93 -0.83 -8.25
CA GLY A 314 31.12 -1.91 -8.81
C GLY A 314 30.09 -1.44 -9.83
N TRP A 315 30.08 -0.17 -10.21
CA TRP A 315 29.24 0.31 -11.30
C TRP A 315 29.70 -0.28 -12.64
N PRO A 316 28.82 -0.88 -13.48
CA PRO A 316 27.39 -1.15 -13.29
C PRO A 316 27.06 -2.57 -12.76
N GLN A 317 28.04 -3.46 -12.56
CA GLN A 317 27.83 -4.90 -12.31
C GLN A 317 27.34 -5.27 -10.89
N LYS A 318 27.62 -4.47 -9.86
CA LYS A 318 27.32 -4.79 -8.45
C LYS A 318 26.25 -3.86 -7.88
N ALA A 319 25.06 -3.89 -8.49
CA ALA A 319 23.90 -3.14 -8.01
C ALA A 319 23.36 -3.71 -6.68
N ILE A 320 23.19 -2.85 -5.68
CA ILE A 320 22.69 -3.24 -4.35
C ILE A 320 21.16 -3.12 -4.30
N ALA A 321 20.65 -1.89 -4.43
CA ALA A 321 19.21 -1.61 -4.38
C ALA A 321 18.90 -0.16 -4.80
N PRO A 322 17.64 0.13 -5.19
CA PRO A 322 17.14 1.49 -5.26
C PRO A 322 16.98 2.07 -3.85
N VAL A 323 17.36 3.34 -3.69
CA VAL A 323 17.28 4.07 -2.42
C VAL A 323 16.67 5.46 -2.62
N THR A 324 16.13 6.00 -1.52
CA THR A 324 15.74 7.40 -1.43
C THR A 324 16.65 8.09 -0.41
N ILE A 325 17.34 9.14 -0.84
CA ILE A 325 18.24 9.93 0.01
C ILE A 325 17.58 11.28 0.31
N VAL A 326 17.60 11.68 1.58
CA VAL A 326 17.07 12.97 2.04
C VAL A 326 18.11 13.67 2.91
N TRP A 327 18.53 14.87 2.51
CA TRP A 327 19.35 15.74 3.34
C TRP A 327 18.50 16.50 4.35
N CYS A 328 19.07 16.77 5.53
CA CYS A 328 18.52 17.77 6.42
C CYS A 328 18.71 19.16 5.80
N ALA A 329 17.64 19.96 5.79
CA ALA A 329 17.69 21.33 5.33
C ALA A 329 18.66 22.17 6.17
N LYS A 330 19.33 23.12 5.52
CA LYS A 330 20.30 23.99 6.19
C LYS A 330 19.58 24.94 7.17
N PRO A 331 20.11 25.19 8.37
CA PRO A 331 19.61 26.24 9.23
C PRO A 331 19.78 27.60 8.54
N LYS A 332 18.84 28.52 8.74
CA LYS A 332 18.96 29.89 8.23
C LYS A 332 19.96 30.67 9.08
N SER A 333 20.61 31.67 8.49
CA SER A 333 21.58 32.53 9.17
C SER A 333 20.99 33.37 10.31
N GLU A 334 19.67 33.55 10.33
CA GLU A 334 18.95 34.35 11.34
C GLU A 334 18.73 33.60 12.67
N ASP A 335 18.74 32.26 12.67
CA ASP A 335 18.52 31.43 13.87
C ASP A 335 19.80 31.23 14.73
N VAL A 336 20.92 31.88 14.35
CA VAL A 336 22.19 31.82 15.09
C VAL A 336 22.23 32.97 16.07
N GLU A 337 21.45 32.87 17.15
CA GLU A 337 21.65 33.75 18.30
C GLU A 337 23.09 33.58 18.85
N MET A 338 23.72 34.71 19.14
CA MET A 338 25.08 34.81 19.66
C MET A 338 25.19 34.24 21.08
N GLU A 339 25.30 32.92 21.22
CA GLU A 339 25.82 32.33 22.45
C GLU A 339 27.34 32.04 22.31
N GLY A 340 28.13 33.01 22.78
CA GLY A 340 29.33 32.79 23.60
C GLY A 340 30.66 32.39 22.93
N GLY A 341 31.60 33.35 22.85
CA GLY A 341 33.04 33.24 23.18
C GLY A 341 33.97 32.36 22.31
N PRO A 342 35.16 32.84 21.92
CA PRO A 342 36.16 32.01 21.25
C PRO A 342 36.86 31.10 22.26
N THR A 343 36.46 29.83 22.36
CA THR A 343 37.31 28.80 22.96
C THR A 343 37.92 27.96 21.85
N GLU A 344 39.23 28.09 21.67
CA GLU A 344 40.05 27.32 20.74
C GLU A 344 40.02 25.82 21.09
N GLY A 345 39.95 24.96 20.06
CA GLY A 345 40.31 23.54 20.18
C GLY A 345 39.22 22.47 20.02
N VAL A 346 37.97 22.81 19.72
CA VAL A 346 36.93 21.81 19.36
C VAL A 346 36.40 22.10 17.96
N PRO A 347 36.42 21.13 17.01
CA PRO A 347 35.86 21.36 15.67
C PRO A 347 34.39 21.76 15.82
N LYS A 348 34.07 22.98 15.36
CA LYS A 348 32.75 23.60 15.49
C LYS A 348 31.67 22.62 15.02
N GLU A 349 30.67 22.35 15.86
CA GLU A 349 29.47 21.57 15.53
C GLU A 349 28.71 22.13 14.30
N LYS A 350 29.06 23.35 13.87
CA LYS A 350 28.48 24.15 12.79
C LYS A 350 28.60 23.56 11.38
N ASP A 351 29.50 22.60 11.13
CA ASP A 351 29.71 22.01 9.78
C ASP A 351 29.15 20.59 9.60
N ARG A 352 28.43 20.06 10.60
CA ARG A 352 27.87 18.70 10.53
C ARG A 352 26.55 18.70 9.78
N ARG A 353 26.50 18.00 8.65
CA ARG A 353 25.26 17.72 7.92
C ARG A 353 24.70 16.36 8.32
N HIS A 354 23.38 16.20 8.16
CA HIS A 354 22.67 14.96 8.43
C HIS A 354 21.94 14.48 7.17
N VAL A 355 21.99 13.17 6.91
CA VAL A 355 21.36 12.54 5.76
C VAL A 355 20.62 11.27 6.20
N LEU A 356 19.44 11.04 5.62
CA LEU A 356 18.71 9.78 5.75
C LEU A 356 18.75 9.03 4.43
N ILE A 357 19.17 7.77 4.47
CA ILE A 357 19.11 6.83 3.34
C ILE A 357 18.01 5.83 3.65
N ARG A 358 16.95 5.84 2.85
CA ARG A 358 15.86 4.85 2.90
C ARG A 358 16.15 3.75 1.89
N ILE A 359 16.22 2.51 2.36
CA ILE A 359 16.51 1.32 1.55
C ILE A 359 15.55 0.17 1.89
N HIS A 360 15.30 -0.69 0.92
CA HIS A 360 14.53 -1.91 1.13
C HIS A 360 15.25 -2.86 2.13
N PRO A 361 14.55 -3.52 3.06
CA PRO A 361 15.19 -4.27 4.15
C PRO A 361 16.00 -5.49 3.70
N SER A 362 15.74 -6.06 2.52
CA SER A 362 16.55 -7.16 1.98
C SER A 362 17.99 -6.75 1.66
N ALA A 363 18.20 -5.51 1.21
CA ALA A 363 19.51 -4.98 0.83
C ALA A 363 20.18 -4.14 1.95
N PHE A 364 19.50 -3.99 3.09
CA PHE A 364 20.01 -3.18 4.21
C PHE A 364 21.34 -3.69 4.75
N LEU A 365 21.48 -5.00 4.99
CA LEU A 365 22.70 -5.57 5.56
C LEU A 365 23.87 -5.44 4.59
N GLU A 366 23.62 -5.66 3.30
CA GLU A 366 24.61 -5.51 2.25
C GLU A 366 25.17 -4.09 2.19
N LEU A 367 24.30 -3.07 2.13
CA LEU A 367 24.73 -1.67 2.16
C LEU A 367 25.43 -1.30 3.48
N TRP A 368 24.88 -1.74 4.62
CA TRP A 368 25.46 -1.44 5.93
C TRP A 368 26.88 -1.97 6.06
N ASP A 369 27.10 -3.23 5.65
CA ASP A 369 28.41 -3.87 5.70
C ASP A 369 29.37 -3.25 4.67
N ALA A 370 28.88 -2.87 3.48
CA ALA A 370 29.69 -2.17 2.48
C ALA A 370 30.20 -0.80 2.99
N ILE A 371 29.32 0.02 3.59
CA ILE A 371 29.72 1.30 4.19
C ILE A 371 30.69 1.09 5.35
N ARG A 372 30.43 0.08 6.19
CA ARG A 372 31.28 -0.23 7.35
C ARG A 372 32.69 -0.67 6.93
N LYS A 373 32.84 -1.41 5.82
CA LYS A 373 34.14 -1.84 5.29
C LYS A 373 35.01 -0.64 4.86
N ILE A 374 34.39 0.41 4.32
CA ILE A 374 35.10 1.64 3.91
C ILE A 374 35.58 2.43 5.13
N ASN A 375 34.91 2.29 6.28
CA ASN A 375 35.20 3.02 7.52
C ASN A 375 35.39 4.54 7.30
N PRO A 376 34.41 5.24 6.69
CA PRO A 376 34.52 6.66 6.41
C PRO A 376 34.53 7.50 7.70
N PRO A 377 35.06 8.73 7.68
CA PRO A 377 34.98 9.70 8.79
C PRO A 377 33.56 10.31 8.92
N VAL A 378 32.54 9.46 8.89
CA VAL A 378 31.11 9.78 8.96
C VAL A 378 30.49 8.87 10.01
N THR A 379 29.70 9.45 10.91
CA THR A 379 28.94 8.69 11.90
C THR A 379 27.72 8.06 11.24
N MET A 380 27.58 6.75 11.38
CA MET A 380 26.46 5.97 10.84
C MET A 380 25.51 5.57 11.99
N GLU A 381 24.20 5.62 11.77
CA GLU A 381 23.18 5.22 12.75
C GLU A 381 22.10 4.36 12.10
N ASP A 382 21.77 3.22 12.72
CA ASP A 382 20.60 2.41 12.34
C ASP A 382 19.32 3.04 12.92
N LEU A 383 18.37 3.38 12.05
CA LEU A 383 17.11 4.04 12.41
C LEU A 383 15.87 3.18 12.12
N ARG A 384 16.03 1.89 11.78
CA ARG A 384 14.93 0.95 11.44
C ARG A 384 13.80 0.90 12.47
N TRP A 385 14.12 1.10 13.74
CA TRP A 385 13.17 1.00 14.86
C TRP A 385 12.79 2.36 15.47
N GLU A 386 13.34 3.45 14.94
CA GLU A 386 13.10 4.82 15.42
C GLU A 386 12.22 5.62 14.46
N ILE A 387 12.39 5.42 13.14
CA ILE A 387 11.60 6.07 12.10
C ILE A 387 10.70 5.03 11.44
N GLY A 388 9.39 5.29 11.45
CA GLY A 388 8.41 4.54 10.66
C GLY A 388 8.00 5.33 9.43
N SER A 389 7.32 4.66 8.49
CA SER A 389 6.81 5.32 7.30
C SER A 389 5.44 4.84 6.87
N ILE A 390 4.65 5.75 6.32
CA ILE A 390 3.35 5.49 5.72
C ILE A 390 3.40 6.00 4.29
N GLU A 391 2.99 5.17 3.34
CA GLU A 391 2.81 5.58 1.95
C GLU A 391 1.34 5.68 1.62
N ILE A 392 0.95 6.70 0.85
CA ILE A 392 -0.42 6.87 0.37
C ILE A 392 -0.42 7.32 -1.08
N THR A 393 -1.33 6.74 -1.87
CA THR A 393 -1.45 6.95 -3.32
C THR A 393 -2.91 7.18 -3.68
N GLY A 394 -3.13 8.03 -4.68
CA GLY A 394 -4.42 8.27 -5.30
C GLY A 394 -4.92 9.71 -5.15
N PRO A 395 -5.98 10.07 -5.87
CA PRO A 395 -6.40 11.47 -5.99
C PRO A 395 -6.91 12.09 -4.68
N GLY A 396 -7.39 11.28 -3.73
CA GLY A 396 -7.78 11.72 -2.40
C GLY A 396 -6.66 11.66 -1.37
N ALA A 397 -5.41 11.39 -1.78
CA ALA A 397 -4.29 11.20 -0.85
C ALA A 397 -3.94 12.50 -0.12
N THR A 398 -3.72 13.60 -0.85
CA THR A 398 -3.37 14.89 -0.26
C THR A 398 -4.48 15.40 0.65
N GLU A 399 -5.75 15.33 0.21
CA GLU A 399 -6.92 15.68 1.02
C GLU A 399 -6.95 14.91 2.35
N ALA A 400 -6.78 13.59 2.30
CA ALA A 400 -6.79 12.74 3.49
C ALA A 400 -5.63 13.04 4.44
N LEU A 401 -4.45 13.37 3.90
CA LEU A 401 -3.31 13.75 4.72
C LEU A 401 -3.53 15.13 5.36
N CYS A 402 -3.98 16.14 4.62
CA CYS A 402 -4.28 17.47 5.17
C CYS A 402 -5.37 17.41 6.26
N GLY A 403 -6.35 16.51 6.14
CA GLY A 403 -7.39 16.34 7.15
C GLY A 403 -6.95 15.60 8.42
N VAL A 404 -5.82 14.89 8.39
CA VAL A 404 -5.30 14.09 9.50
C VAL A 404 -4.06 14.71 10.15
N LEU A 405 -3.21 15.37 9.36
CA LEU A 405 -1.97 16.01 9.79
C LEU A 405 -2.24 17.49 10.05
N TRP A 406 -2.34 17.85 11.33
CA TRP A 406 -2.64 19.20 11.80
C TRP A 406 -1.35 19.87 12.27
N PRO A 407 -0.78 20.82 11.50
CA PRO A 407 0.43 21.52 11.91
C PRO A 407 0.26 22.20 13.27
N THR A 408 1.29 22.16 14.12
CA THR A 408 1.34 22.98 15.34
C THR A 408 1.49 24.46 14.97
N ALA A 409 0.89 25.35 15.78
CA ALA A 409 0.80 26.78 15.52
C ALA A 409 2.11 27.52 15.86
N ALA A 410 3.20 27.17 15.17
CA ALA A 410 4.51 27.76 15.42
C ALA A 410 4.83 28.96 14.49
N ASP A 411 4.35 28.95 13.24
CA ASP A 411 4.68 29.99 12.25
C ASP A 411 3.46 30.44 11.43
N ASP A 412 2.93 31.63 11.76
CA ASP A 412 1.87 32.32 11.00
C ASP A 412 2.38 32.99 9.71
N ALA A 413 3.69 32.86 9.41
CA ALA A 413 4.26 33.36 8.17
C ALA A 413 3.55 32.74 6.96
N GLU A 414 3.23 33.58 5.96
CA GLU A 414 2.41 33.19 4.82
C GLU A 414 3.00 31.99 4.04
N ASP A 415 4.33 31.90 3.96
CA ASP A 415 5.03 30.82 3.25
C ASP A 415 5.67 29.78 4.19
N SER A 416 5.18 29.67 5.44
CA SER A 416 5.62 28.62 6.36
C SER A 416 5.24 27.23 5.81
N PRO A 417 6.04 26.17 6.09
CA PRO A 417 5.72 24.81 5.66
C PRO A 417 4.31 24.35 6.07
N GLY A 418 3.85 24.74 7.26
CA GLY A 418 2.50 24.44 7.75
C GLY A 418 1.40 25.19 6.99
N ALA A 419 1.61 26.46 6.62
CA ALA A 419 0.66 27.24 5.84
C ALA A 419 0.54 26.71 4.41
N VAL A 420 1.69 26.46 3.75
CA VAL A 420 1.73 25.87 2.40
C VAL A 420 1.05 24.49 2.40
N TRP A 421 1.29 23.66 3.42
CA TRP A 421 0.65 22.34 3.53
C TRP A 421 -0.89 22.41 3.53
N LYS A 422 -1.49 23.39 4.20
CA LYS A 422 -2.95 23.59 4.19
C LYS A 422 -3.47 23.97 2.80
N ARG A 423 -2.71 24.76 2.03
CA ARG A 423 -3.07 25.16 0.65
C ARG A 423 -3.08 23.98 -0.33
N LEU A 424 -2.28 22.94 -0.08
CA LEU A 424 -2.18 21.78 -0.97
C LEU A 424 -3.38 20.82 -0.90
N ALA A 425 -4.32 21.00 0.03
CA ALA A 425 -5.48 20.12 0.19
C ALA A 425 -6.28 19.81 -1.12
N PRO A 426 -6.46 20.77 -2.06
CA PRO A 426 -7.17 20.50 -3.33
C PRO A 426 -6.35 19.74 -4.38
N VAL A 427 -5.06 19.44 -4.14
CA VAL A 427 -4.20 18.76 -5.10
C VAL A 427 -4.63 17.30 -5.26
N THR A 428 -5.26 16.99 -6.39
CA THR A 428 -5.71 15.64 -6.76
C THR A 428 -4.67 14.87 -7.59
N ASN A 429 -3.76 15.55 -8.26
CA ASN A 429 -2.68 14.91 -9.02
C ASN A 429 -1.34 15.29 -8.39
N ILE A 430 -0.66 14.35 -7.71
CA ILE A 430 0.63 14.62 -7.05
C ILE A 430 1.72 14.90 -8.11
N GLY A 431 1.51 14.49 -9.36
CA GLY A 431 2.37 14.85 -10.49
C GLY A 431 2.44 16.36 -10.78
N THR A 432 1.50 17.18 -10.32
CA THR A 432 1.56 18.64 -10.47
C THR A 432 2.55 19.29 -9.50
N LEU A 433 2.87 18.63 -8.39
CA LEU A 433 3.88 19.11 -7.45
C LEU A 433 5.27 18.93 -8.06
N PRO A 434 6.25 19.79 -7.75
CA PRO A 434 7.62 19.62 -8.20
C PRO A 434 8.15 18.20 -7.93
N PRO A 435 8.98 17.65 -8.83
CA PRO A 435 9.48 16.29 -8.66
C PRO A 435 10.27 16.19 -7.35
N ASN A 436 10.06 15.11 -6.61
CA ASN A 436 10.80 14.79 -5.39
C ASN A 436 10.70 15.84 -4.27
N ALA A 437 9.59 16.59 -4.21
CA ALA A 437 9.40 17.64 -3.21
C ALA A 437 9.42 17.10 -1.77
N VAL A 438 10.11 17.79 -0.86
CA VAL A 438 10.19 17.48 0.57
C VAL A 438 9.55 18.59 1.38
N LEU A 439 8.74 18.22 2.39
CA LEU A 439 8.13 19.14 3.33
C LEU A 439 8.31 18.60 4.75
N GLY A 440 8.90 19.39 5.64
CA GLY A 440 9.10 19.03 7.04
C GLY A 440 8.46 20.04 7.97
N PHE A 441 7.60 19.59 8.87
CA PHE A 441 6.98 20.42 9.91
C PHE A 441 6.53 19.54 11.08
N GLU A 442 6.10 20.18 12.16
CA GLU A 442 5.59 19.49 13.34
C GLU A 442 4.06 19.46 13.36
N ILE A 443 3.48 18.37 13.88
CA ILE A 443 2.03 18.17 13.96
C ILE A 443 1.58 17.90 15.38
N SER A 444 0.33 18.26 15.65
CA SER A 444 -0.39 17.83 16.85
C SER A 444 -0.79 16.34 16.77
N ASP A 445 -1.09 15.73 17.91
CA ASP A 445 -1.56 14.34 17.95
C ASP A 445 -2.89 14.17 17.19
N PRO A 446 -2.93 13.40 16.07
CA PRO A 446 -4.14 13.23 15.26
C PRO A 446 -5.32 12.60 16.00
N ARG A 447 -5.06 11.99 17.17
CA ARG A 447 -6.10 11.42 18.01
C ARG A 447 -6.95 12.49 18.69
N LEU A 448 -6.46 13.72 18.87
CA LEU A 448 -7.28 14.84 19.38
C LEU A 448 -8.40 15.18 18.38
N HIS A 449 -8.06 15.20 17.09
CA HIS A 449 -8.98 15.48 15.98
C HIS A 449 -9.74 14.25 15.44
N HIS A 450 -9.91 13.19 16.25
CA HIS A 450 -10.61 11.97 15.81
C HIS A 450 -12.06 11.90 16.35
N PRO A 451 -13.08 11.54 15.53
CA PRO A 451 -12.98 11.16 14.12
C PRO A 451 -12.69 12.37 13.23
N PRO A 452 -11.80 12.21 12.22
CA PRO A 452 -11.49 13.31 11.32
C PRO A 452 -12.71 13.70 10.49
N ARG A 453 -12.75 14.97 10.10
CA ARG A 453 -13.80 15.54 9.24
C ARG A 453 -13.23 15.81 7.87
N THR A 454 -14.06 15.70 6.85
CA THR A 454 -13.70 16.06 5.48
C THR A 454 -13.28 17.53 5.44
N VAL A 455 -12.13 17.80 4.85
CA VAL A 455 -11.63 19.15 4.62
C VAL A 455 -12.56 19.84 3.62
N GLN A 456 -12.94 21.09 3.91
CA GLN A 456 -13.67 21.91 2.95
C GLN A 456 -12.68 22.42 1.92
N LEU A 457 -12.84 21.97 0.67
CA LEU A 457 -11.98 22.36 -0.43
C LEU A 457 -12.47 23.70 -0.99
N PRO A 458 -11.63 24.75 -1.03
CA PRO A 458 -12.00 26.02 -1.65
C PRO A 458 -12.32 25.80 -3.14
N THR A 459 -13.44 26.37 -3.60
CA THR A 459 -13.85 26.33 -5.02
C THR A 459 -13.64 27.67 -5.73
N ASP A 460 -13.09 28.66 -5.02
CA ASP A 460 -12.92 30.01 -5.53
C ASP A 460 -11.79 30.10 -6.57
N SER A 461 -11.97 30.93 -7.60
CA SER A 461 -10.96 31.16 -8.64
C SER A 461 -9.64 31.65 -8.06
N ASP A 462 -9.69 32.57 -7.09
CA ASP A 462 -8.49 33.12 -6.44
C ASP A 462 -7.70 32.04 -5.69
N SER A 463 -8.41 31.14 -4.99
CA SER A 463 -7.81 30.01 -4.29
C SER A 463 -7.14 29.04 -5.27
N HIS A 464 -7.75 28.84 -6.44
CA HIS A 464 -7.15 28.05 -7.51
C HIS A 464 -5.87 28.70 -8.06
N SER A 465 -5.92 30.01 -8.38
CA SER A 465 -4.74 30.78 -8.83
C SER A 465 -3.60 30.73 -7.81
N ARG A 466 -3.90 30.88 -6.51
CA ARG A 466 -2.91 30.76 -5.43
C ARG A 466 -2.29 29.36 -5.36
N LEU A 467 -3.07 28.30 -5.56
CA LEU A 467 -2.57 26.93 -5.57
C LEU A 467 -1.64 26.69 -6.76
N VAL A 468 -2.02 27.15 -7.96
CA VAL A 468 -1.20 27.04 -9.17
C VAL A 468 0.12 27.80 -8.98
N ASN A 469 0.06 29.03 -8.45
CA ASN A 469 1.24 29.83 -8.14
C ASN A 469 2.14 29.13 -7.12
N THR A 470 1.56 28.52 -6.07
CA THR A 470 2.31 27.76 -5.05
C THR A 470 3.00 26.53 -5.66
N CYS A 471 2.33 25.81 -6.56
CA CYS A 471 2.93 24.66 -7.26
C CYS A 471 4.09 25.08 -8.18
N ALA A 472 3.98 26.26 -8.81
CA ALA A 472 4.97 26.77 -9.75
C ALA A 472 6.20 27.39 -9.05
N SER A 473 5.98 28.27 -8.06
CA SER A 473 7.08 28.95 -7.34
C SER A 473 7.73 28.06 -6.27
N TRP A 474 6.97 27.14 -5.70
CA TRP A 474 7.35 26.22 -4.62
C TRP A 474 8.15 26.90 -3.50
N PRO A 475 7.52 27.75 -2.66
CA PRO A 475 8.22 28.59 -1.68
C PRO A 475 9.05 27.82 -0.66
N LEU A 476 8.75 26.54 -0.46
CA LEU A 476 9.49 25.63 0.43
C LEU A 476 10.94 25.41 0.02
N ASP A 477 11.31 25.74 -1.22
CA ASP A 477 12.72 25.77 -1.64
C ASP A 477 13.54 26.79 -0.83
N ARG A 478 12.88 27.81 -0.27
CA ARG A 478 13.50 28.90 0.51
C ARG A 478 13.09 28.87 1.99
N THR A 479 11.86 28.45 2.29
CA THR A 479 11.31 28.55 3.66
C THR A 479 11.52 27.30 4.52
N GLN A 480 11.87 26.15 3.95
CA GLN A 480 12.06 24.90 4.69
C GLN A 480 13.29 24.96 5.62
N GLY A 481 13.05 24.89 6.93
CA GLY A 481 14.10 24.76 7.95
C GLY A 481 14.48 23.31 8.27
N PRO A 482 15.51 23.10 9.12
CA PRO A 482 15.98 21.79 9.55
C PRO A 482 14.88 21.03 10.29
N SER A 483 14.54 19.82 9.82
CA SER A 483 13.49 19.02 10.46
C SER A 483 13.95 18.41 11.78
N ALA A 484 13.15 18.59 12.83
CA ALA A 484 13.34 17.98 14.14
C ALA A 484 13.39 16.43 14.09
N LEU A 485 12.97 15.79 12.99
CA LEU A 485 13.05 14.34 12.80
C LEU A 485 14.50 13.82 12.76
N PHE A 486 15.46 14.62 12.28
CA PHE A 486 16.88 14.23 12.22
C PHE A 486 17.51 14.15 13.62
N THR A 487 16.97 14.89 14.59
CA THR A 487 17.46 14.93 15.97
C THR A 487 16.90 13.79 16.82
N ARG A 488 17.79 12.96 17.38
CA ARG A 488 17.40 11.80 18.20
C ARG A 488 16.58 12.17 19.43
N LYS A 489 16.93 13.27 20.10
CA LYS A 489 16.20 13.77 21.29
C LYS A 489 14.73 14.00 20.96
N ASN A 490 14.45 14.79 19.92
CA ASN A 490 13.10 15.15 19.50
C ASN A 490 12.27 13.92 19.09
N ARG A 491 12.87 12.95 18.38
CA ARG A 491 12.20 11.67 18.05
C ARG A 491 11.76 10.89 19.29
N LEU A 492 12.65 10.80 20.29
CA LEU A 492 12.40 10.07 21.53
C LEU A 492 11.39 10.81 22.41
N ASP A 493 11.49 12.13 22.49
CA ASP A 493 10.59 12.97 23.27
C ASP A 493 9.17 12.87 22.73
N ALA A 494 8.97 13.06 21.42
CA ALA A 494 7.67 12.85 20.76
C ALA A 494 7.10 11.44 21.02
N SER A 495 7.95 10.42 21.09
CA SER A 495 7.54 9.03 21.38
C SER A 495 7.21 8.76 22.86
N ARG A 496 7.73 9.56 23.79
CA ARG A 496 7.56 9.39 25.24
C ARG A 496 6.39 10.20 25.78
N THR A 497 6.17 11.39 25.22
CA THR A 497 5.12 12.32 25.65
C THR A 497 3.73 11.97 25.10
N LEU A 498 3.60 10.98 24.21
CA LEU A 498 2.30 10.52 23.71
C LEU A 498 1.32 10.12 24.85
N PRO A 499 0.16 10.78 24.96
CA PRO A 499 -0.80 10.47 26.01
C PRO A 499 -1.48 9.11 25.76
N SER A 500 -1.94 8.50 26.86
CA SER A 500 -2.72 7.27 26.81
C SER A 500 -4.07 7.48 26.10
N GLN A 501 -4.59 6.45 25.43
CA GLN A 501 -5.90 6.54 24.77
C GLN A 501 -7.03 6.86 25.76
N LYS A 502 -6.90 6.44 27.03
CA LYS A 502 -7.88 6.72 28.09
C LYS A 502 -7.91 8.22 28.42
N SER A 503 -6.74 8.86 28.50
CA SER A 503 -6.62 10.31 28.72
C SER A 503 -7.29 11.11 27.61
N ILE A 504 -6.99 10.77 26.35
CA ILE A 504 -7.62 11.43 25.18
C ILE A 504 -9.14 11.25 25.19
N ASN A 505 -9.63 10.04 25.48
CA ASN A 505 -11.07 9.79 25.52
C ASN A 505 -11.76 10.59 26.64
N ARG A 506 -11.10 10.81 27.79
CA ARG A 506 -11.61 11.68 28.86
C ARG A 506 -11.74 13.13 28.37
N ARG A 507 -10.69 13.66 27.74
CA ARG A 507 -10.71 15.02 27.14
C ARG A 507 -11.82 15.17 26.10
N LYS A 508 -12.01 14.17 25.22
CA LYS A 508 -13.11 14.16 24.24
C LYS A 508 -14.50 14.11 24.86
N THR A 509 -14.64 13.48 26.03
CA THR A 509 -15.92 13.40 26.73
C THR A 509 -16.23 14.72 27.43
N ALA A 510 -15.20 15.45 27.86
CA ALA A 510 -15.32 16.78 28.46
C ALA A 510 -15.56 17.89 27.43
N ALA A 511 -15.09 17.71 26.18
CA ALA A 511 -15.31 18.68 25.11
C ALA A 511 -16.78 18.79 24.68
N MET A 512 -17.18 19.97 24.21
CA MET A 512 -18.53 20.23 23.72
C MET A 512 -18.90 19.31 22.54
N PRO A 513 -20.19 18.92 22.39
CA PRO A 513 -20.62 18.13 21.25
C PRO A 513 -20.22 18.79 19.93
N LYS A 514 -19.59 18.03 19.03
CA LYS A 514 -19.02 18.51 17.75
C LYS A 514 -17.80 19.44 17.85
N ALA A 515 -17.26 19.72 19.03
CA ALA A 515 -15.95 20.37 19.16
C ALA A 515 -14.81 19.32 19.23
N TYR A 516 -13.60 19.72 18.86
CA TYR A 516 -12.39 18.95 19.20
C TYR A 516 -11.82 19.46 20.53
N PRO A 517 -11.13 18.62 21.32
CA PRO A 517 -10.39 19.09 22.48
C PRO A 517 -9.31 20.09 22.04
N GLU A 518 -9.14 21.16 22.81
CA GLU A 518 -8.05 22.12 22.61
C GLU A 518 -6.69 21.47 22.89
N SER A 519 -5.66 21.91 22.19
CA SER A 519 -4.28 21.46 22.38
C SER A 519 -3.72 22.06 23.67
N LEU A 520 -3.02 21.25 24.46
CA LEU A 520 -2.34 21.70 25.68
C LEU A 520 -0.83 21.84 25.43
N PRO A 521 -0.10 22.70 26.18
CA PRO A 521 1.36 22.78 26.08
C PRO A 521 2.09 21.47 26.43
N THR A 522 1.41 20.57 27.16
CA THR A 522 1.92 19.23 27.51
C THR A 522 1.73 18.20 26.40
N ASP A 523 0.97 18.53 25.35
CA ASP A 523 0.75 17.62 24.22
C ASP A 523 2.03 17.52 23.36
N PRO A 524 2.31 16.33 22.79
CA PRO A 524 3.50 16.13 21.98
C PRO A 524 3.43 16.90 20.67
N SER A 525 4.48 17.65 20.36
CA SER A 525 4.78 18.08 18.99
C SER A 525 5.46 16.92 18.25
N ILE A 526 4.84 16.40 17.19
CA ILE A 526 5.33 15.23 16.45
C ILE A 526 6.04 15.73 15.19
N PRO A 527 7.37 15.56 15.06
CA PRO A 527 8.07 15.95 13.84
C PRO A 527 7.76 14.97 12.71
N ILE A 528 7.38 15.49 11.55
CA ILE A 528 7.15 14.69 10.34
C ILE A 528 7.96 15.22 9.16
N LEU A 529 8.22 14.34 8.21
CA LEU A 529 8.80 14.68 6.92
C LEU A 529 7.96 14.00 5.83
N LEU A 530 7.51 14.77 4.85
CA LEU A 530 6.72 14.33 3.71
C LEU A 530 7.60 14.40 2.46
N SER A 531 7.54 13.36 1.63
CA SER A 531 8.19 13.31 0.33
C SER A 531 7.15 12.93 -0.73
N ALA A 532 7.05 13.74 -1.78
CA ALA A 532 6.24 13.45 -2.95
C ALA A 532 7.12 12.82 -4.03
N SER A 533 6.85 11.55 -4.38
CA SER A 533 7.50 10.85 -5.48
C SER A 533 6.54 10.69 -6.65
N ARG A 534 7.05 10.87 -7.87
CA ARG A 534 6.29 10.72 -9.11
C ARG A 534 6.54 9.33 -9.67
N THR A 535 5.47 8.56 -9.88
CA THR A 535 5.55 7.26 -10.55
C THR A 535 5.13 7.40 -12.02
N PRO A 536 5.94 6.95 -12.99
CA PRO A 536 5.49 6.84 -14.38
C PRO A 536 4.31 5.88 -14.49
N GLY A 537 3.18 6.29 -15.08
CA GLY A 537 2.02 5.43 -15.36
C GLY A 537 0.67 5.91 -14.80
N PRO A 538 -0.41 5.12 -14.97
CA PRO A 538 -1.74 5.45 -14.44
C PRO A 538 -1.76 5.35 -12.91
N GLY A 539 -1.75 6.50 -12.24
CA GLY A 539 -1.63 6.60 -10.79
C GLY A 539 -0.77 7.80 -10.43
N ASN A 540 -1.41 8.86 -9.95
CA ASN A 540 -0.89 10.22 -9.90
C ASN A 540 0.14 10.47 -8.77
N GLY A 541 1.19 9.66 -8.66
CA GLY A 541 2.28 9.82 -7.68
C GLY A 541 1.96 9.27 -6.28
N THR A 542 2.95 9.34 -5.38
CA THR A 542 2.87 8.80 -4.02
C THR A 542 3.40 9.79 -3.00
N TRP A 543 2.72 9.88 -1.85
CA TRP A 543 3.23 10.57 -0.66
C TRP A 543 3.85 9.54 0.28
N THR A 544 5.11 9.75 0.65
CA THR A 544 5.77 9.02 1.74
C THR A 544 5.89 9.94 2.94
N ILE A 545 5.39 9.49 4.08
CA ILE A 545 5.51 10.17 5.38
C ILE A 545 6.57 9.45 6.20
N PHE A 546 7.55 10.18 6.72
CA PHE A 546 8.48 9.73 7.74
C PHE A 546 8.11 10.35 9.08
N LEU A 547 8.10 9.53 10.12
CA LEU A 547 7.73 9.96 11.47
C LEU A 547 8.27 9.01 12.54
N PRO A 548 8.30 9.41 13.83
CA PRO A 548 8.75 8.53 14.90
C PRO A 548 7.92 7.24 14.99
N TRP A 549 8.58 6.10 15.18
CA TRP A 549 7.98 4.74 15.10
C TRP A 549 6.68 4.57 15.90
N LYS A 550 6.59 5.14 17.10
CA LYS A 550 5.39 5.03 17.95
C LYS A 550 4.21 5.88 17.46
N CYS A 551 4.47 6.97 16.73
CA CYS A 551 3.47 7.90 16.23
C CYS A 551 2.73 7.37 14.98
N VAL A 552 3.25 6.31 14.34
CA VAL A 552 2.62 5.66 13.17
C VAL A 552 1.24 5.14 13.48
N SER A 553 1.05 4.50 14.64
CA SER A 553 -0.25 3.89 14.99
C SER A 553 -1.36 4.95 15.20
N PRO A 554 -1.15 6.04 15.95
CA PRO A 554 -2.08 7.18 16.00
C PRO A 554 -2.48 7.73 14.62
N ILE A 555 -1.51 8.09 13.77
CA ILE A 555 -1.77 8.66 12.44
C ILE A 555 -2.52 7.66 11.57
N TRP A 556 -2.06 6.41 11.51
CA TRP A 556 -2.69 5.35 10.73
C TRP A 556 -4.16 5.14 11.10
N ASN A 557 -4.47 5.11 12.39
CA ASN A 557 -5.85 4.93 12.84
C ASN A 557 -6.74 6.13 12.46
N SER A 558 -6.24 7.37 12.52
CA SER A 558 -7.02 8.52 12.05
C SER A 558 -7.21 8.48 10.53
N LEU A 559 -6.18 8.13 9.76
CA LEU A 559 -6.22 8.03 8.30
C LEU A 559 -7.27 7.02 7.81
N MET A 560 -7.35 5.84 8.42
CA MET A 560 -8.34 4.81 8.04
C MET A 560 -9.80 5.20 8.30
N TYR A 561 -10.05 6.20 9.13
CA TYR A 561 -11.38 6.73 9.42
C TYR A 561 -11.68 8.02 8.66
N TYR A 562 -10.73 8.56 7.90
CA TYR A 562 -10.93 9.78 7.12
C TYR A 562 -12.01 9.59 6.05
N PRO A 563 -13.09 10.40 6.07
CA PRO A 563 -14.10 10.42 5.04
C PRO A 563 -13.67 11.33 3.88
N LEU A 564 -13.41 10.73 2.71
CA LEU A 564 -12.99 11.44 1.51
C LEU A 564 -14.16 12.24 0.92
N SER A 565 -13.88 13.42 0.37
CA SER A 565 -14.85 14.27 -0.35
C SER A 565 -15.56 13.53 -1.50
N THR A 566 -14.81 12.68 -2.21
CA THR A 566 -15.31 11.83 -3.32
C THR A 566 -16.18 10.64 -2.86
N GLY A 567 -16.32 10.46 -1.55
CA GLY A 567 -17.03 9.37 -0.91
C GLY A 567 -16.15 8.17 -0.57
N ALA A 568 -16.60 7.39 0.42
CA ALA A 568 -15.85 6.31 1.08
C ALA A 568 -14.65 6.79 1.92
N ASN A 569 -13.97 5.84 2.55
CA ASN A 569 -12.79 6.11 3.37
C ASN A 569 -11.52 5.69 2.62
N VAL A 570 -10.38 6.18 3.10
CA VAL A 570 -9.06 5.68 2.70
C VAL A 570 -9.01 4.15 2.91
N ARG A 571 -8.58 3.44 1.87
CA ARG A 571 -8.39 1.98 1.93
C ARG A 571 -6.95 1.68 2.34
N PHE A 572 -6.71 0.51 2.94
CA PHE A 572 -5.34 0.03 3.14
C PHE A 572 -5.01 -1.07 2.13
N GLY A 573 -3.77 -1.07 1.64
CA GLY A 573 -3.21 -2.12 0.80
C GLY A 573 -2.24 -3.01 1.58
N GLY A 574 -2.06 -4.24 1.09
CA GLY A 574 -0.92 -5.09 1.48
C GLY A 574 0.19 -5.05 0.44
N LEU A 575 1.24 -5.85 0.66
CA LEU A 575 2.35 -6.00 -0.28
C LEU A 575 1.89 -6.38 -1.69
N ASN A 576 0.87 -7.25 -1.81
CA ASN A 576 0.34 -7.66 -3.12
C ASN A 576 -0.35 -6.52 -3.86
N GLN A 577 -0.99 -5.58 -3.14
CA GLN A 577 -1.58 -4.40 -3.76
C GLN A 577 -0.51 -3.40 -4.19
N LYS A 578 0.60 -3.29 -3.45
CA LYS A 578 1.74 -2.46 -3.86
C LYS A 578 2.36 -3.02 -5.15
N ARG A 579 2.57 -4.33 -5.22
CA ARG A 579 3.01 -5.04 -6.44
C ARG A 579 2.03 -4.88 -7.60
N GLN A 580 0.73 -4.96 -7.34
CA GLN A 580 -0.30 -4.75 -8.36
C GLN A 580 -0.17 -3.35 -8.99
N LEU A 581 -0.02 -2.30 -8.18
CA LEU A 581 0.08 -0.94 -8.72
C LEU A 581 1.37 -0.69 -9.51
N ALA A 582 2.51 -1.24 -9.05
CA ALA A 582 3.75 -1.20 -9.81
C ALA A 582 3.60 -1.92 -11.17
N PHE A 583 2.98 -3.11 -11.17
CA PHE A 583 2.67 -3.86 -12.38
C PHE A 583 1.72 -3.11 -13.33
N GLU A 584 0.65 -2.49 -12.81
CA GLU A 584 -0.29 -1.70 -13.61
C GLU A 584 0.39 -0.46 -14.22
N ALA A 585 1.34 0.15 -13.50
CA ALA A 585 2.21 1.20 -14.01
C ALA A 585 3.21 0.70 -15.08
N GLY A 586 3.45 -0.61 -15.13
CA GLY A 586 4.46 -1.23 -15.99
C GLY A 586 5.88 -1.04 -15.48
N LEU A 587 6.03 -0.83 -14.17
CA LEU A 587 7.31 -0.66 -13.50
C LEU A 587 7.72 -1.95 -12.78
N PRO A 588 9.02 -2.33 -12.83
CA PRO A 588 9.54 -3.43 -12.04
C PRO A 588 9.48 -3.12 -10.54
N PHE A 589 9.21 -4.15 -9.72
CA PHE A 589 9.09 -4.05 -8.28
C PHE A 589 10.28 -4.71 -7.57
N PHE A 590 11.10 -3.91 -6.87
CA PHE A 590 12.22 -4.42 -6.09
C PHE A 590 11.77 -5.13 -4.80
N PRO A 591 12.35 -6.30 -4.43
CA PRO A 591 13.42 -7.06 -5.10
C PRO A 591 12.91 -8.11 -6.12
N VAL A 592 11.60 -8.22 -6.28
CA VAL A 592 10.92 -9.31 -7.00
C VAL A 592 11.35 -9.41 -8.46
N ASP A 593 11.40 -8.28 -9.16
CA ASP A 593 11.66 -8.22 -10.60
C ASP A 593 13.13 -7.96 -10.92
N TYR A 594 14.05 -8.11 -9.95
CA TYR A 594 15.47 -7.78 -10.07
C TYR A 594 16.39 -8.98 -9.78
N PRO A 595 16.31 -10.06 -10.58
CA PRO A 595 17.09 -11.29 -10.36
C PRO A 595 18.61 -11.08 -10.48
N GLY A 596 19.07 -10.00 -11.12
CA GLY A 596 20.48 -9.62 -11.18
C GLY A 596 21.05 -9.03 -9.88
N THR A 597 20.24 -8.87 -8.83
CA THR A 597 20.67 -8.37 -7.52
C THR A 597 20.68 -9.52 -6.50
N LYS A 598 21.55 -9.44 -5.48
CA LYS A 598 21.59 -10.44 -4.42
C LYS A 598 20.22 -10.63 -3.74
N ALA A 599 19.54 -9.51 -3.46
CA ALA A 599 18.20 -9.52 -2.89
C ALA A 599 17.15 -10.19 -3.79
N GLY A 600 17.25 -10.02 -5.11
CA GLY A 600 16.37 -10.68 -6.07
C GLY A 600 16.65 -12.16 -6.21
N GLN A 601 17.91 -12.58 -6.15
CA GLN A 601 18.30 -14.00 -6.16
C GLN A 601 17.74 -14.73 -4.93
N GLU A 602 17.90 -14.16 -3.73
CA GLU A 602 17.32 -14.71 -2.50
C GLU A 602 15.78 -14.80 -2.58
N TRP A 603 15.16 -13.80 -3.22
CA TRP A 603 13.72 -13.81 -3.43
C TRP A 603 13.28 -14.92 -4.40
N ASP A 604 14.00 -15.09 -5.51
CA ASP A 604 13.67 -16.05 -6.56
C ASP A 604 13.83 -17.50 -6.09
N VAL A 605 14.90 -17.79 -5.34
CA VAL A 605 15.09 -19.11 -4.68
C VAL A 605 13.89 -19.43 -3.79
N ARG A 606 13.50 -18.49 -2.92
CA ARG A 606 12.39 -18.67 -1.98
C ARG A 606 11.04 -18.86 -2.68
N GLU A 607 10.73 -18.09 -3.73
CA GLU A 607 9.48 -18.28 -4.48
C GLU A 607 9.52 -19.55 -5.34
N THR A 608 10.68 -19.96 -5.85
CA THR A 608 10.86 -21.21 -6.59
C THR A 608 10.58 -22.42 -5.70
N GLU A 609 11.13 -22.46 -4.49
CA GLU A 609 10.86 -23.51 -3.50
C GLU A 609 9.37 -23.59 -3.15
N LYS A 610 8.75 -22.42 -2.94
CA LYS A 610 7.31 -22.34 -2.66
C LYS A 610 6.46 -22.86 -3.82
N ARG A 611 6.75 -22.45 -5.07
CA ARG A 611 6.03 -22.94 -6.26
C ARG A 611 6.24 -24.44 -6.47
N LYS A 612 7.46 -24.93 -6.22
CA LYS A 612 7.79 -26.36 -6.25
C LYS A 612 6.96 -27.14 -5.22
N ALA A 613 6.94 -26.69 -3.96
CA ALA A 613 6.14 -27.30 -2.91
C ALA A 613 4.63 -27.26 -3.22
N GLU A 614 4.13 -26.17 -3.79
CA GLU A 614 2.74 -26.06 -4.24
C GLU A 614 2.40 -27.05 -5.38
N TRP A 615 3.34 -27.30 -6.28
CA TRP A 615 3.21 -28.29 -7.36
C TRP A 615 3.31 -29.73 -6.84
N GLU A 616 4.26 -30.03 -5.95
CA GLU A 616 4.44 -31.36 -5.33
C GLU A 616 3.24 -31.76 -4.46
N ARG A 617 2.62 -30.78 -3.78
CA ARG A 617 1.41 -31.00 -2.98
C ARG A 617 0.20 -31.43 -3.83
N ARG A 618 0.20 -31.16 -5.14
CA ARG A 618 -0.87 -31.61 -6.03
C ARG A 618 -0.61 -33.06 -6.46
N PRO A 619 -1.61 -33.95 -6.41
CA PRO A 619 -1.43 -35.35 -6.83
C PRO A 619 -1.15 -35.46 -8.33
N LYS A 620 -0.59 -36.60 -8.75
CA LYS A 620 -0.45 -36.97 -10.16
C LYS A 620 -1.82 -36.88 -10.86
N GLY A 621 -1.86 -36.35 -12.08
CA GLY A 621 -3.11 -36.08 -12.83
C GLY A 621 -3.84 -34.77 -12.49
N LYS A 622 -3.47 -34.06 -11.40
CA LYS A 622 -3.95 -32.68 -11.10
C LYS A 622 -2.86 -31.62 -11.18
N ARG A 623 -1.60 -32.04 -11.29
CA ARG A 623 -0.44 -31.18 -11.51
C ARG A 623 -0.04 -31.21 -12.98
N VAL A 624 0.50 -30.11 -13.48
CA VAL A 624 1.02 -30.01 -14.85
C VAL A 624 2.20 -30.98 -15.00
N GLN A 625 2.20 -31.77 -16.06
CA GLN A 625 3.30 -32.67 -16.42
C GLN A 625 4.13 -32.02 -17.50
N TRP A 626 5.23 -31.39 -17.09
CA TRP A 626 6.10 -30.63 -17.99
C TRP A 626 6.93 -31.53 -18.92
N GLU A 627 7.29 -32.74 -18.49
CA GLU A 627 8.10 -33.69 -19.27
C GLU A 627 7.39 -34.20 -20.54
N SER A 628 6.07 -34.35 -20.49
CA SER A 628 5.27 -34.86 -21.60
C SER A 628 4.73 -33.76 -22.53
N LEU A 629 5.13 -32.49 -22.31
CA LEU A 629 4.65 -31.36 -23.10
C LEU A 629 5.27 -31.42 -24.50
N LYS A 630 4.44 -31.48 -25.55
CA LYS A 630 4.91 -31.43 -26.94
C LYS A 630 5.01 -29.96 -27.38
N LEU A 631 6.22 -29.47 -27.60
CA LEU A 631 6.48 -28.08 -28.02
C LEU A 631 6.51 -27.92 -29.55
N ALA A 632 7.13 -28.89 -30.23
CA ALA A 632 7.16 -29.01 -31.69
C ALA A 632 7.40 -30.48 -32.08
N GLU A 633 7.40 -30.77 -33.37
CA GLU A 633 7.78 -32.09 -33.88
C GLU A 633 9.16 -32.49 -33.34
N GLY A 634 9.25 -33.66 -32.72
CA GLY A 634 10.47 -34.18 -32.09
C GLY A 634 10.88 -33.51 -30.76
N ARG A 635 10.26 -32.40 -30.33
CA ARG A 635 10.60 -31.69 -29.08
C ARG A 635 9.55 -31.92 -27.99
N THR A 636 9.91 -32.77 -27.03
CA THR A 636 9.11 -33.06 -25.83
C THR A 636 9.81 -32.56 -24.57
N GLY A 637 9.04 -32.01 -23.64
CA GLY A 637 9.54 -31.48 -22.39
C GLY A 637 9.49 -29.95 -22.34
N GLU A 638 9.56 -29.42 -21.13
CA GLU A 638 9.58 -27.98 -20.86
C GLU A 638 11.02 -27.46 -20.94
N VAL A 639 11.21 -26.26 -21.50
CA VAL A 639 12.53 -25.62 -21.54
C VAL A 639 12.84 -25.07 -20.15
N GLY A 640 13.86 -25.63 -19.50
CA GLY A 640 14.21 -25.33 -18.10
C GLY A 640 13.16 -25.82 -17.11
N LYS A 641 13.18 -25.27 -15.89
CA LYS A 641 12.22 -25.65 -14.82
C LYS A 641 10.85 -24.99 -15.01
N GLY A 642 9.77 -25.77 -15.13
CA GLY A 642 8.41 -25.25 -15.37
C GLY A 642 7.82 -24.38 -14.25
N TRP A 643 8.31 -24.50 -13.02
CA TRP A 643 7.85 -23.74 -11.84
C TRP A 643 8.74 -22.56 -11.47
N ALA A 644 9.81 -22.31 -12.22
CA ALA A 644 10.81 -21.28 -11.93
C ALA A 644 11.15 -20.47 -13.18
N CYS A 645 11.75 -19.29 -12.95
CA CYS A 645 12.50 -18.58 -13.97
C CYS A 645 13.92 -19.17 -13.95
N ASP A 646 14.20 -20.11 -14.86
CA ASP A 646 15.46 -20.85 -14.83
C ASP A 646 16.57 -20.05 -15.53
N TRP A 647 17.10 -19.03 -14.85
CA TRP A 647 18.13 -18.13 -15.39
C TRP A 647 19.38 -18.87 -15.87
N ASP A 648 19.70 -20.01 -15.24
CA ASP A 648 20.81 -20.87 -15.63
C ASP A 648 20.65 -21.40 -17.07
N ALA A 649 19.42 -21.60 -17.54
CA ALA A 649 19.13 -22.07 -18.90
C ALA A 649 19.45 -21.02 -19.98
N LEU A 650 19.65 -19.75 -19.61
CA LEU A 650 20.02 -18.67 -20.51
C LEU A 650 21.54 -18.57 -20.74
N ARG A 651 22.35 -19.26 -19.94
CA ARG A 651 23.82 -19.22 -20.10
C ARG A 651 24.22 -19.90 -21.41
N ILE A 652 25.11 -19.25 -22.16
CA ILE A 652 25.60 -19.70 -23.46
C ILE A 652 26.74 -20.72 -23.32
N VAL A 653 27.44 -20.70 -22.18
CA VAL A 653 28.57 -21.62 -21.90
C VAL A 653 28.11 -22.72 -20.95
N ASP A 654 28.31 -23.98 -21.35
CA ASP A 654 28.27 -25.14 -20.46
C ASP A 654 29.42 -25.02 -19.44
N ALA A 655 29.15 -24.28 -18.35
CA ALA A 655 30.15 -24.03 -17.32
C ALA A 655 30.40 -25.33 -16.52
N ALA A 656 31.41 -26.08 -16.97
CA ALA A 656 32.09 -27.13 -16.20
C ALA A 656 32.97 -26.57 -15.06
N SER A 657 32.87 -25.26 -14.73
CA SER A 657 33.57 -24.62 -13.62
C SER A 657 32.72 -24.60 -12.35
N ASP A 658 33.34 -24.92 -11.20
CA ASP A 658 32.69 -24.96 -9.88
C ASP A 658 32.08 -23.62 -9.42
N THR A 659 32.46 -22.50 -10.04
CA THR A 659 31.91 -21.17 -9.76
C THR A 659 31.24 -20.57 -10.99
N LYS A 660 29.90 -20.52 -10.99
CA LYS A 660 29.12 -19.88 -12.07
C LYS A 660 29.03 -18.37 -11.80
N PRO A 661 29.43 -17.50 -12.74
CA PRO A 661 29.33 -16.06 -12.53
C PRO A 661 27.85 -15.64 -12.42
N ALA A 662 27.58 -14.73 -11.51
CA ALA A 662 26.23 -14.23 -11.25
C ALA A 662 25.79 -13.28 -12.37
N PHE A 663 24.53 -13.36 -12.76
CA PHE A 663 23.90 -12.33 -13.57
C PHE A 663 23.84 -11.02 -12.79
N TYR A 664 23.93 -9.90 -13.50
CA TYR A 664 23.79 -8.58 -12.90
C TYR A 664 22.74 -7.75 -13.62
N GLN A 665 22.19 -6.77 -12.90
CA GLN A 665 21.16 -5.88 -13.42
C GLN A 665 21.79 -4.67 -14.11
N VAL A 666 21.48 -4.47 -15.38
CA VAL A 666 21.87 -3.28 -16.14
C VAL A 666 20.88 -2.14 -15.86
N PRO A 667 21.36 -0.90 -15.66
CA PRO A 667 20.51 0.29 -15.65
C PRO A 667 19.70 0.43 -16.95
N SER A 668 18.47 0.93 -16.85
CA SER A 668 17.58 1.08 -18.01
C SER A 668 18.17 1.97 -19.11
N PHE A 669 18.84 3.08 -18.76
CA PHE A 669 19.42 3.99 -19.74
C PHE A 669 20.56 3.35 -20.57
N LEU A 670 21.43 2.53 -19.96
CA LEU A 670 22.48 1.80 -20.68
C LEU A 670 21.87 0.72 -21.59
N ALA A 671 20.80 0.07 -21.13
CA ALA A 671 20.08 -0.90 -21.97
C ALA A 671 19.38 -0.21 -23.16
N GLU A 672 18.77 0.96 -22.95
CA GLU A 672 18.15 1.76 -24.01
C GLU A 672 19.17 2.20 -25.04
N GLU A 673 20.34 2.68 -24.60
CA GLU A 673 21.46 3.04 -25.47
C GLU A 673 21.97 1.86 -26.29
N ALA A 674 22.17 0.70 -25.66
CA ALA A 674 22.59 -0.53 -26.35
C ALA A 674 21.58 -1.03 -27.39
N THR A 675 20.28 -0.95 -27.08
CA THR A 675 19.23 -1.30 -28.07
C THR A 675 19.12 -0.27 -29.19
N SER A 676 19.38 1.01 -28.91
CA SER A 676 19.33 2.07 -29.93
C SER A 676 20.54 2.03 -30.86
N SER A 677 21.73 1.77 -30.32
CA SER A 677 22.97 1.63 -31.07
C SER A 677 23.13 0.26 -31.74
N ARG A 678 22.30 -0.72 -31.34
CA ARG A 678 22.38 -2.14 -31.71
C ARG A 678 23.75 -2.77 -31.41
N LYS A 679 24.45 -2.26 -30.40
CA LYS A 679 25.78 -2.74 -29.97
C LYS A 679 25.82 -2.93 -28.46
N THR A 680 26.63 -3.89 -28.02
CA THR A 680 26.83 -4.18 -26.59
C THR A 680 28.27 -3.98 -26.13
N ASP A 681 29.09 -3.30 -26.92
CA ASP A 681 30.54 -3.17 -26.70
C ASP A 681 30.87 -2.39 -25.41
N GLU A 682 30.02 -1.43 -25.04
CA GLU A 682 30.17 -0.59 -23.85
C GLU A 682 29.71 -1.28 -22.56
N ILE A 683 29.08 -2.46 -22.66
CA ILE A 683 28.51 -3.18 -21.52
C ILE A 683 29.51 -4.21 -21.00
N PRO A 684 29.95 -4.13 -19.73
CA PRO A 684 30.91 -5.08 -19.18
C PRO A 684 30.31 -6.49 -19.05
N SER A 685 30.87 -7.49 -19.72
CA SER A 685 30.35 -8.88 -19.69
C SER A 685 28.88 -8.98 -20.13
N PRO A 686 28.57 -8.68 -21.40
CA PRO A 686 27.19 -8.56 -21.91
C PRO A 686 26.42 -9.90 -21.85
N ASP A 687 27.11 -11.04 -21.79
CA ASP A 687 26.54 -12.38 -21.63
C ASP A 687 25.89 -12.65 -20.26
N LEU A 688 26.10 -11.75 -19.28
CA LEU A 688 25.53 -11.85 -17.93
C LEU A 688 24.62 -10.66 -17.58
N ALA A 689 24.39 -9.78 -18.54
CA ALA A 689 23.74 -8.49 -18.38
C ALA A 689 22.21 -8.64 -18.53
N LEU A 690 21.47 -8.58 -17.43
CA LEU A 690 20.00 -8.63 -17.44
C LEU A 690 19.41 -7.22 -17.50
N THR A 691 18.36 -7.04 -18.29
CA THR A 691 17.57 -5.80 -18.34
C THR A 691 16.09 -6.09 -18.10
N ASN A 692 15.41 -5.13 -17.48
CA ASN A 692 13.97 -5.19 -17.25
C ASN A 692 13.22 -4.80 -18.53
N VAL A 693 12.22 -5.59 -18.89
CA VAL A 693 11.34 -5.31 -20.02
C VAL A 693 9.89 -5.40 -19.62
N ARG A 694 9.12 -4.43 -20.09
CA ARG A 694 7.66 -4.46 -20.12
C ARG A 694 7.22 -5.10 -21.42
N ILE A 695 6.34 -6.06 -21.31
CA ILE A 695 5.80 -6.85 -22.41
C ILE A 695 4.32 -6.50 -22.58
N THR A 696 3.90 -6.29 -23.82
CA THR A 696 2.51 -6.06 -24.20
C THR A 696 2.09 -7.12 -25.20
N ILE A 697 1.13 -7.98 -24.83
CA ILE A 697 0.62 -9.00 -25.75
C ILE A 697 -0.25 -8.33 -26.82
N ILE A 698 -0.01 -8.65 -28.10
CA ILE A 698 -0.77 -8.10 -29.23
C ILE A 698 -2.05 -8.91 -29.47
N GLY A 699 -1.96 -10.24 -29.31
CA GLY A 699 -3.08 -11.17 -29.50
C GLY A 699 -3.94 -11.39 -28.25
N ARG A 700 -4.81 -12.41 -28.31
CA ARG A 700 -5.53 -12.91 -27.12
C ARG A 700 -4.57 -13.66 -26.21
N GLY A 701 -4.91 -13.78 -24.92
CA GLY A 701 -4.19 -14.60 -23.93
C GLY A 701 -3.28 -13.81 -22.98
N ALA A 702 -3.07 -14.36 -21.79
CA ALA A 702 -2.33 -13.70 -20.72
C ALA A 702 -1.08 -14.48 -20.31
N PRO A 703 0.10 -13.83 -20.20
CA PRO A 703 1.28 -14.45 -19.65
C PRO A 703 1.06 -14.66 -18.15
N THR A 704 1.53 -15.79 -17.64
CA THR A 704 1.62 -16.06 -16.21
C THR A 704 3.03 -15.76 -15.72
N ASP A 705 3.20 -15.71 -14.40
CA ASP A 705 4.53 -15.74 -13.78
C ASP A 705 5.33 -16.94 -14.32
N CYS A 706 6.64 -16.77 -14.49
CA CYS A 706 7.56 -17.75 -15.06
C CYS A 706 7.29 -18.10 -16.54
N ALA A 707 6.53 -17.30 -17.28
CA ALA A 707 6.44 -17.45 -18.73
C ALA A 707 7.81 -17.21 -19.40
N ARG A 708 8.07 -17.91 -20.51
CA ARG A 708 9.31 -17.85 -21.29
C ARG A 708 9.20 -16.75 -22.34
N ILE A 709 10.27 -16.01 -22.55
CA ILE A 709 10.39 -14.97 -23.56
C ILE A 709 11.40 -15.44 -24.60
N TYR A 710 10.96 -15.51 -25.85
CA TYR A 710 11.78 -15.88 -27.00
C TYR A 710 11.94 -14.67 -27.92
N ARG A 711 13.10 -14.54 -28.56
CA ARG A 711 13.27 -13.64 -29.71
C ARG A 711 12.57 -14.23 -30.94
N LEU A 712 12.45 -13.43 -32.00
CA LEU A 712 12.03 -13.96 -33.29
C LEU A 712 13.10 -14.93 -33.81
N PRO A 713 12.71 -16.09 -34.38
CA PRO A 713 13.67 -17.03 -34.95
C PRO A 713 14.56 -16.37 -36.00
N SER A 714 15.88 -16.52 -35.84
CA SER A 714 16.86 -16.04 -36.83
C SER A 714 17.34 -17.15 -37.76
N ALA A 715 17.35 -18.41 -37.30
CA ALA A 715 17.79 -19.55 -38.08
C ALA A 715 16.72 -20.07 -39.06
N ASP A 716 15.43 -19.97 -38.69
CA ASP A 716 14.30 -20.45 -39.49
C ASP A 716 13.48 -19.26 -40.04
N ALA A 717 13.73 -18.93 -41.30
CA ALA A 717 13.06 -17.83 -42.00
C ALA A 717 11.56 -18.07 -42.21
N ASP A 718 11.15 -19.32 -42.42
CA ASP A 718 9.74 -19.67 -42.63
C ASP A 718 8.95 -19.54 -41.33
N LEU A 719 9.50 -20.03 -40.23
CA LEU A 719 8.89 -19.87 -38.91
C LEU A 719 8.79 -18.39 -38.53
N ARG A 720 9.83 -17.60 -38.80
CA ARG A 720 9.81 -16.15 -38.61
C ARG A 720 8.67 -15.50 -39.40
N ARG A 721 8.54 -15.83 -40.70
CA ARG A 721 7.47 -15.30 -41.56
C ARG A 721 6.08 -15.64 -41.03
N ARG A 722 5.87 -16.85 -40.52
CA ARG A 722 4.59 -17.27 -39.92
C ARG A 722 4.28 -16.49 -38.64
N TRP A 723 5.27 -16.19 -37.80
CA TRP A 723 5.08 -15.36 -36.61
C TRP A 723 4.76 -13.90 -36.97
N LEU A 724 5.45 -13.35 -37.97
CA LEU A 724 5.19 -11.99 -38.46
C LEU A 724 3.79 -11.85 -39.07
N ALA A 725 3.28 -12.88 -39.73
CA ALA A 725 1.91 -12.90 -40.26
C ALA A 725 0.82 -12.78 -39.17
N LEU A 726 1.14 -13.06 -37.90
CA LEU A 726 0.22 -12.88 -36.76
C LEU A 726 0.20 -11.44 -36.24
N VAL A 727 1.13 -10.59 -36.67
CA VAL A 727 1.15 -9.17 -36.30
C VAL A 727 0.10 -8.43 -37.15
N PRO A 728 -0.90 -7.80 -36.52
CA PRO A 728 -1.91 -7.07 -37.26
C PRO A 728 -1.31 -5.82 -37.91
N ASP A 729 -1.35 -5.76 -39.25
CA ASP A 729 -0.89 -4.62 -40.04
C ASP A 729 -1.80 -3.39 -39.80
N PRO A 730 -1.23 -2.23 -39.41
CA PRO A 730 -2.00 -1.00 -39.24
C PRO A 730 -2.78 -0.55 -40.50
N GLN A 731 -2.33 -0.86 -41.72
CA GLN A 731 -3.02 -0.47 -42.96
C GLN A 731 -4.27 -1.33 -43.26
N THR A 732 -4.31 -2.58 -42.81
CA THR A 732 -5.45 -3.48 -43.02
C THR A 732 -6.62 -3.26 -42.04
N LYS A 733 -6.51 -2.30 -41.11
CA LYS A 733 -7.58 -1.94 -40.15
C LYS A 733 -8.91 -1.57 -40.81
N SER A 734 -8.90 -1.14 -42.08
CA SER A 734 -10.11 -0.87 -42.87
C SER A 734 -10.90 -2.15 -43.21
N SER A 735 -10.22 -3.28 -43.50
CA SER A 735 -10.88 -4.53 -43.90
C SER A 735 -11.21 -5.44 -42.70
N ALA A 736 -10.42 -5.38 -41.62
CA ALA A 736 -10.69 -6.15 -40.40
C ALA A 736 -11.97 -5.68 -39.68
N ARG A 737 -12.36 -4.40 -39.82
CA ARG A 737 -13.65 -3.89 -39.33
C ARG A 737 -14.85 -4.52 -40.06
N LYS A 738 -14.66 -5.00 -41.31
CA LYS A 738 -15.67 -5.74 -42.07
C LYS A 738 -15.80 -7.21 -41.65
N LYS A 739 -14.73 -7.86 -41.16
CA LYS A 739 -14.79 -9.22 -40.59
C LYS A 739 -15.20 -9.25 -39.10
N ALA A 740 -14.85 -8.24 -38.31
CA ALA A 740 -15.36 -8.10 -36.94
C ALA A 740 -16.88 -7.83 -36.87
N ALA A 741 -17.50 -7.48 -38.00
CA ALA A 741 -18.95 -7.39 -38.15
C ALA A 741 -19.66 -8.77 -38.21
N GLN A 742 -18.91 -9.88 -38.21
CA GLN A 742 -19.46 -11.25 -38.14
C GLN A 742 -19.35 -11.90 -36.75
N LEU A 743 -18.93 -11.18 -35.71
CA LEU A 743 -19.30 -11.60 -34.36
C LEU A 743 -20.82 -11.44 -34.24
N PRO A 744 -21.57 -12.45 -33.75
CA PRO A 744 -23.00 -12.30 -33.57
C PRO A 744 -23.23 -11.04 -32.72
N ARG A 745 -24.14 -10.16 -33.15
CA ARG A 745 -24.47 -8.98 -32.33
C ARG A 745 -24.86 -9.47 -30.94
N LYS A 746 -24.29 -8.85 -29.90
CA LYS A 746 -24.63 -9.18 -28.51
C LYS A 746 -26.16 -9.22 -28.41
N PRO A 747 -26.76 -10.35 -27.98
CA PRO A 747 -28.20 -10.46 -27.88
C PRO A 747 -28.75 -9.32 -27.02
N ALA A 748 -29.95 -8.83 -27.33
CA ALA A 748 -30.61 -7.82 -26.53
C ALA A 748 -30.77 -8.33 -25.06
N PRO A 749 -30.81 -7.45 -24.05
CA PRO A 749 -30.81 -7.86 -22.64
C PRO A 749 -31.96 -8.79 -22.25
N ASP A 750 -33.04 -8.74 -23.02
CA ASP A 750 -34.29 -9.49 -22.97
C ASP A 750 -34.28 -10.78 -23.81
N ALA A 751 -33.18 -11.08 -24.52
CA ALA A 751 -33.07 -12.30 -25.32
C ALA A 751 -33.13 -13.57 -24.45
N PRO A 752 -33.77 -14.66 -24.92
CA PRO A 752 -33.86 -15.92 -24.20
C PRO A 752 -32.49 -16.45 -23.75
N GLU A 753 -32.45 -17.07 -22.57
CA GLU A 753 -31.21 -17.50 -21.91
C GLU A 753 -30.35 -18.42 -22.80
N ARG A 754 -30.99 -19.28 -23.61
CA ARG A 754 -30.34 -20.13 -24.62
C ARG A 754 -29.54 -19.35 -25.65
N VAL A 755 -30.04 -18.20 -26.11
CA VAL A 755 -29.37 -17.35 -27.11
C VAL A 755 -28.17 -16.65 -26.49
N GLN A 756 -28.31 -16.21 -25.23
CA GLN A 756 -27.19 -15.63 -24.48
C GLN A 756 -26.09 -16.67 -24.22
N GLN A 757 -26.47 -17.90 -23.87
CA GLN A 757 -25.55 -19.02 -23.67
C GLN A 757 -24.88 -19.46 -24.98
N ALA A 758 -25.61 -19.52 -26.09
CA ALA A 758 -25.07 -19.85 -27.41
C ALA A 758 -24.09 -18.77 -27.90
N PHE A 759 -24.41 -17.49 -27.70
CA PHE A 759 -23.50 -16.39 -27.99
C PHE A 759 -22.23 -16.47 -27.13
N LEU A 760 -22.38 -16.74 -25.84
CA LEU A 760 -21.25 -16.93 -24.93
C LEU A 760 -20.38 -18.11 -25.38
N ALA A 761 -20.98 -19.25 -25.69
CA ALA A 761 -20.28 -20.44 -26.18
C ALA A 761 -19.54 -20.18 -27.50
N ALA A 762 -20.19 -19.52 -28.47
CA ALA A 762 -19.56 -19.12 -29.73
C ALA A 762 -18.38 -18.15 -29.51
N SER A 763 -18.52 -17.20 -28.58
CA SER A 763 -17.44 -16.27 -28.23
C SER A 763 -16.23 -16.95 -27.55
N LEU A 764 -16.45 -18.11 -26.92
CA LEU A 764 -15.41 -18.90 -26.28
C LEU A 764 -14.69 -19.84 -27.26
N LEU A 765 -15.33 -20.21 -28.38
CA LEU A 765 -14.81 -21.14 -29.39
C LEU A 765 -13.91 -20.49 -30.46
N ASP A 766 -13.91 -19.16 -30.57
CA ASP A 766 -13.06 -18.41 -31.51
C ASP A 766 -11.60 -18.33 -30.99
N VAL A 767 -10.98 -19.50 -30.82
CA VAL A 767 -9.58 -19.69 -30.42
C VAL A 767 -8.77 -19.96 -31.68
N GLN A 768 -8.43 -18.90 -32.42
CA GLN A 768 -7.46 -19.00 -33.53
C GLN A 768 -6.02 -19.37 -33.08
N ALA A 769 -5.78 -19.53 -31.78
CA ALA A 769 -4.45 -19.80 -31.20
C ALA A 769 -4.11 -21.29 -31.04
N SER A 770 -4.71 -22.19 -31.83
CA SER A 770 -4.44 -23.64 -31.76
C SER A 770 -4.79 -24.41 -33.05
N GLY A 771 -4.93 -23.72 -34.18
CA GLY A 771 -5.12 -24.40 -35.48
C GLY A 771 -3.88 -25.17 -35.90
N LYS A 772 -4.02 -26.17 -36.80
CA LYS A 772 -2.87 -26.92 -37.37
C LYS A 772 -1.83 -25.99 -38.03
N ASP A 773 -2.26 -24.82 -38.48
CA ASP A 773 -1.42 -23.83 -39.16
C ASP A 773 -0.77 -22.81 -38.20
N TYR A 774 -0.96 -22.94 -36.87
CA TYR A 774 -0.36 -22.02 -35.92
C TYR A 774 1.16 -22.25 -35.81
N PRO A 775 1.99 -21.19 -35.73
CA PRO A 775 3.45 -21.36 -35.69
C PRO A 775 3.90 -22.16 -34.46
N SER A 776 4.90 -23.02 -34.65
CA SER A 776 5.53 -23.75 -33.54
C SER A 776 6.36 -22.82 -32.67
N VAL A 777 6.60 -23.22 -31.42
CA VAL A 777 7.39 -22.42 -30.47
C VAL A 777 8.85 -22.39 -30.92
N PRO A 778 9.54 -21.23 -30.86
CA PRO A 778 10.98 -21.15 -31.15
C PRO A 778 11.84 -22.10 -30.30
N ASP A 779 13.10 -22.27 -30.68
CA ASP A 779 13.98 -23.20 -29.98
C ASP A 779 14.63 -22.62 -28.72
N LYS A 780 15.34 -23.45 -27.95
CA LYS A 780 16.06 -23.04 -26.73
C LYS A 780 17.06 -21.91 -27.01
N GLU A 781 17.69 -21.90 -28.18
CA GLU A 781 18.64 -20.85 -28.58
C GLU A 781 18.01 -19.45 -28.56
N ASP A 782 16.76 -19.38 -29.02
CA ASP A 782 15.96 -18.15 -29.06
C ASP A 782 15.39 -17.74 -27.71
N LEU A 783 15.57 -18.53 -26.65
CA LEU A 783 15.18 -18.15 -25.30
C LEU A 783 16.08 -17.00 -24.80
N ILE A 784 15.45 -15.85 -24.54
CA ILE A 784 16.14 -14.62 -24.11
C ILE A 784 15.82 -14.21 -22.68
N GLY A 785 14.74 -14.73 -22.08
CA GLY A 785 14.37 -14.33 -20.72
C GLY A 785 13.08 -14.95 -20.17
N PHE A 786 12.65 -14.42 -19.04
CA PHE A 786 11.45 -14.87 -18.33
C PHE A 786 10.60 -13.72 -17.83
N VAL A 787 9.28 -13.92 -17.82
CA VAL A 787 8.30 -13.03 -17.21
C VAL A 787 8.25 -13.28 -15.71
N THR A 788 8.51 -12.25 -14.90
CA THR A 788 8.46 -12.32 -13.44
C THR A 788 7.06 -12.05 -12.91
N ALA A 789 6.30 -11.16 -13.58
CA ALA A 789 4.91 -10.86 -13.26
C ALA A 789 4.08 -10.69 -14.54
N GLY A 790 3.09 -11.56 -14.75
CA GLY A 790 2.20 -11.51 -15.92
C GLY A 790 0.73 -11.49 -15.53
N ASN A 791 -0.04 -10.53 -16.05
CA ASN A 791 -1.50 -10.47 -15.81
C ASN A 791 -2.22 -9.52 -16.80
N TYR A 792 -3.55 -9.48 -16.70
CA TYR A 792 -4.36 -8.44 -17.32
C TYR A 792 -4.13 -7.09 -16.61
N ASN A 793 -3.69 -6.07 -17.34
CA ASN A 793 -3.44 -4.74 -16.79
C ASN A 793 -4.70 -3.87 -16.88
N LEU A 794 -5.24 -3.51 -15.72
CA LEU A 794 -6.45 -2.68 -15.63
C LEU A 794 -6.22 -1.22 -16.04
N GLY A 795 -4.98 -0.73 -15.94
CA GLY A 795 -4.62 0.63 -16.31
C GLY A 795 -4.59 0.85 -17.82
N GLU A 796 -4.17 -0.16 -18.58
CA GLU A 796 -4.15 -0.09 -20.05
C GLU A 796 -5.31 -0.80 -20.75
N GLY A 797 -6.07 -1.63 -20.03
CA GLY A 797 -7.16 -2.42 -20.64
C GLY A 797 -6.68 -3.54 -21.56
N ARG A 798 -5.41 -3.92 -21.49
CA ARG A 798 -4.77 -4.99 -22.26
C ARG A 798 -3.91 -5.86 -21.36
N VAL A 799 -3.45 -6.98 -21.92
CA VAL A 799 -2.59 -7.90 -21.18
C VAL A 799 -1.14 -7.45 -21.28
N THR A 800 -0.48 -7.32 -20.13
CA THR A 800 0.94 -6.97 -20.04
C THR A 800 1.72 -7.96 -19.18
N GLY A 801 3.04 -7.89 -19.27
CA GLY A 801 3.98 -8.60 -18.41
C GLY A 801 5.13 -7.67 -18.03
N VAL A 802 5.75 -7.94 -16.89
CA VAL A 802 7.09 -7.45 -16.55
C VAL A 802 7.99 -8.67 -16.52
N GLY A 803 9.14 -8.58 -17.19
CA GLY A 803 10.11 -9.66 -17.28
C GLY A 803 11.53 -9.14 -17.29
N ASN A 804 12.46 -10.08 -17.28
CA ASN A 804 13.89 -9.81 -17.44
C ASN A 804 14.41 -10.62 -18.63
N VAL A 805 15.25 -9.98 -19.43
CA VAL A 805 15.87 -10.57 -20.63
C VAL A 805 17.38 -10.32 -20.61
N LEU A 806 18.12 -11.22 -21.25
CA LEU A 806 19.55 -11.06 -21.47
C LEU A 806 19.79 -10.03 -22.58
N LEU A 807 20.51 -8.96 -22.25
CA LEU A 807 20.67 -7.79 -23.10
C LEU A 807 21.37 -8.12 -24.42
N LYS A 808 22.42 -8.94 -24.40
CA LYS A 808 23.12 -9.38 -25.62
C LYS A 808 22.19 -10.09 -26.60
N LYS A 809 21.48 -11.13 -26.14
CA LYS A 809 20.52 -11.88 -26.96
C LYS A 809 19.34 -11.03 -27.42
N LEU A 810 18.93 -10.05 -26.62
CA LEU A 810 17.90 -9.10 -27.00
C LEU A 810 18.37 -8.26 -28.20
N VAL A 811 19.57 -7.67 -28.12
CA VAL A 811 20.15 -6.83 -29.17
C VAL A 811 20.41 -7.63 -30.46
N GLU A 812 21.00 -8.82 -30.35
CA GLU A 812 21.21 -9.74 -31.49
C GLU A 812 19.91 -10.24 -32.12
N GLY A 813 18.82 -10.28 -31.35
CA GLY A 813 17.51 -10.76 -31.78
C GLY A 813 16.58 -9.69 -32.36
N MET A 814 17.00 -8.43 -32.43
CA MET A 814 16.15 -7.35 -32.94
C MET A 814 15.92 -7.49 -34.44
N GLY A 815 14.68 -7.20 -34.87
CA GLY A 815 14.34 -7.15 -36.30
C GLY A 815 15.10 -6.06 -37.04
N VAL A 816 15.31 -6.27 -38.34
CA VAL A 816 15.97 -5.29 -39.20
C VAL A 816 15.04 -4.09 -39.45
N GLU A 817 13.74 -4.37 -39.65
CA GLU A 817 12.70 -3.37 -39.88
C GLU A 817 12.16 -2.74 -38.58
N LYS A 818 11.82 -1.45 -38.64
CA LYS A 818 11.34 -0.66 -37.50
C LYS A 818 10.13 -1.27 -36.78
N ASP A 819 9.21 -1.90 -37.51
CA ASP A 819 8.01 -2.51 -36.92
C ASP A 819 8.29 -3.85 -36.23
N GLU A 820 9.45 -4.46 -36.51
CA GLU A 820 9.89 -5.74 -35.96
C GLU A 820 10.89 -5.61 -34.80
N GLU A 821 11.51 -4.44 -34.63
CA GLU A 821 12.57 -4.18 -33.63
C GLU A 821 12.17 -4.57 -32.20
N SER A 822 10.91 -4.37 -31.85
CA SER A 822 10.39 -4.59 -30.49
C SER A 822 9.54 -5.85 -30.34
N LEU A 823 9.55 -6.77 -31.32
CA LEU A 823 8.74 -7.98 -31.25
C LEU A 823 9.43 -9.11 -30.48
N CYS A 824 8.64 -9.85 -29.72
CA CYS A 824 9.06 -11.09 -29.07
C CYS A 824 7.91 -12.10 -28.99
N ILE A 825 8.22 -13.34 -28.66
CA ILE A 825 7.25 -14.42 -28.48
C ILE A 825 7.24 -14.82 -27.01
N VAL A 826 6.04 -14.89 -26.42
CA VAL A 826 5.87 -15.23 -25.00
C VAL A 826 5.04 -16.49 -24.87
N ARG A 827 5.50 -17.43 -24.04
CA ARG A 827 4.83 -18.71 -23.80
C ARG A 827 4.73 -19.01 -22.31
N ASN A 828 3.55 -19.43 -21.86
CA ASN A 828 3.37 -19.89 -20.49
C ASN A 828 4.02 -21.26 -20.26
N ALA A 829 4.54 -21.49 -19.05
CA ALA A 829 5.04 -22.80 -18.67
C ALA A 829 3.89 -23.82 -18.63
N GLY A 830 4.08 -24.98 -19.27
CA GLY A 830 3.03 -25.99 -19.44
C GLY A 830 2.05 -25.75 -20.60
N GLU A 831 2.16 -24.62 -21.33
CA GLU A 831 1.43 -24.40 -22.58
C GLU A 831 2.37 -24.59 -23.77
N ALA A 832 1.88 -25.21 -24.85
CA ALA A 832 2.61 -25.36 -26.11
C ALA A 832 2.43 -24.16 -27.06
N VAL A 833 1.55 -23.22 -26.72
CA VAL A 833 1.19 -22.10 -27.59
C VAL A 833 1.98 -20.84 -27.20
N GLY A 834 2.84 -20.37 -28.11
CA GLY A 834 3.48 -19.06 -28.00
C GLY A 834 2.55 -17.93 -28.46
N ARG A 835 2.78 -16.70 -28.01
CA ARG A 835 1.99 -15.52 -28.38
C ARG A 835 2.91 -14.35 -28.72
N VAL A 836 2.57 -13.62 -29.77
CA VAL A 836 3.33 -12.42 -30.18
C VAL A 836 3.09 -11.29 -29.20
N ALA A 837 4.18 -10.64 -28.80
CA ALA A 837 4.19 -9.52 -27.89
C ALA A 837 5.17 -8.44 -28.36
N LYS A 838 4.97 -7.22 -27.86
CA LYS A 838 5.93 -6.12 -27.98
C LYS A 838 6.63 -5.91 -26.64
N TRP A 839 7.95 -5.79 -26.66
CA TRP A 839 8.74 -5.45 -25.48
C TRP A 839 9.14 -3.97 -25.49
N LYS A 840 9.37 -3.41 -24.30
CA LYS A 840 9.92 -2.06 -24.09
C LYS A 840 10.78 -2.10 -22.83
N ILE A 841 11.96 -1.49 -22.85
CA ILE A 841 12.82 -1.38 -21.66
C ILE A 841 12.14 -0.48 -20.61
N VAL A 842 12.26 -0.86 -19.33
CA VAL A 842 11.65 -0.15 -18.18
C VAL A 842 12.56 -0.06 -16.97
#